data_AF-A0A2J6HCH6-F1
#
_entry.id   AF-A0A2J6HCH6-F1
#
_cell.length_a   1.000
_cell.length_b   1.000
_cell.length_c   1.000
_cell.angle_alpha   90.00
_cell.angle_beta   90.00
_cell.angle_gamma   90.00
#
_symmetry.space_group_name_H-M   'P 1'
#
loop_
_entity.id
_entity.type
_entity.pdbx_description
1 polymer ?
#
loop_
_entity_poly.entity_id
_entity_poly.type
_entity_poly.pdbx_seq_one_letter_code
_entity_poly.pdbx_strand_id
1 'polypeptide(L)'
;MKITCVKAVLTFVTIVLFSLSIFAQSPEKISYQAVIRNASDQLVSNTNVGIQISILQGSSSGTPVFVERHFPTTNINGLVSLEIGDGALVSGNLSTIDWANGPYFLKAETDLNGGSTYTISGTTQLLSVPYALHATTADSVSGGINETDPVFNASIAAGITGTDTAYWNNKLDVELDGSTTNELQVLSISNDTIYLSDGGYAKLPASFDGDWGSLTGTPPNVSTFTNDAGYLTSEVDGSVTNELQVLSISNDTIYLSDGGFAKLPVSFDGDYNSLNNRPDFTNWDIDVTDDFDGQYSSLTGTPTNVSAFTNDAGYLISEVDGDNSNELQVLSISNDTIYLSDGGYAKLPAGFDGDWSSLTGTPPNVSTFTNDAGYLTSEVDGSVTNELQVLSISNDTIYLTDGGFVKLSVATILADADNDTKIQVEESTDEDIIRFDVGGTEKWVMIGSRLEAKNTGMSVFIGFEAGLNDDLISNYNTLIGYRAGKANTSGFENTAIGNFALSNNTTGIFNTANGGSSLMSNTTGKYNAAIGSYSLPSNTTGSNNTACGYWSLLSNTSGYSNTAVGTHSLNKNTTRSNLVAIGDSALYNNGTGATGTTQASRNTALGSKAMFSNTTGFFNTASGFESLYSNTSGNSNTANGYSTLYSNTTGVSNSAFGFVALGLNDDGHNNTAIGFASMASNTSCHYNSALGVLSLYSNTTGTNNTTFGYLSMRFNTTGYSNVAIGTNSLYNNTTRSNLVAIGDSALYNNGTGVTLSWHATRNTAVGSKTLYANTTGYDNTAGGSNALYSNTTGVSNTANGSSALSSNTTGNNNTAIGAYTLLDNTTGYNNVAVGNNALRSNTTG
;
A
#
# COMPACT_ATOMS: atom_id res chain seq x y z
N MET A 1 60.90 29.58 -7.93
CA MET A 1 59.58 30.15 -7.58
C MET A 1 58.77 30.69 -8.78
N LYS A 2 59.38 31.20 -9.87
CA LYS A 2 58.64 31.69 -11.05
C LYS A 2 58.13 30.61 -12.04
N ILE A 3 58.62 29.38 -11.98
CA ILE A 3 58.20 28.29 -12.91
C ILE A 3 56.94 27.55 -12.41
N THR A 4 56.69 27.57 -11.10
CA THR A 4 55.59 26.83 -10.47
C THR A 4 54.21 27.45 -10.72
N CYS A 5 54.14 28.77 -10.90
CA CYS A 5 52.88 29.48 -11.18
C CYS A 5 52.38 29.24 -12.62
N VAL A 6 53.29 29.15 -13.59
CA VAL A 6 52.93 28.90 -15.00
C VAL A 6 52.44 27.46 -15.22
N LYS A 7 52.96 26.49 -14.44
CA LYS A 7 52.52 25.09 -14.53
C LYS A 7 51.14 24.85 -13.91
N ALA A 8 50.79 25.52 -12.81
CA ALA A 8 49.48 25.37 -12.19
C ALA A 8 48.33 25.88 -13.09
N VAL A 9 48.56 26.97 -13.81
CA VAL A 9 47.58 27.52 -14.77
C VAL A 9 47.41 26.60 -15.99
N LEU A 10 48.51 26.03 -16.51
CA LEU A 10 48.42 25.06 -17.62
C LEU A 10 47.69 23.77 -17.20
N THR A 11 47.94 23.25 -16.00
CA THR A 11 47.31 22.01 -15.51
C THR A 11 45.82 22.19 -15.22
N PHE A 12 45.40 23.34 -14.68
CA PHE A 12 43.99 23.63 -14.45
C PHE A 12 43.21 23.72 -15.78
N VAL A 13 43.79 24.37 -16.79
CA VAL A 13 43.20 24.43 -18.15
C VAL A 13 43.10 23.03 -18.78
N THR A 14 44.05 22.14 -18.47
CA THR A 14 44.06 20.77 -19.01
C THR A 14 42.99 19.87 -18.37
N ILE A 15 42.67 20.06 -17.08
CA ILE A 15 41.64 19.28 -16.36
C ILE A 15 40.23 19.68 -16.81
N VAL A 16 40.00 20.97 -17.03
CA VAL A 16 38.72 21.49 -17.56
C VAL A 16 38.44 20.97 -18.97
N LEU A 17 39.48 20.65 -19.76
CA LEU A 17 39.34 20.09 -21.11
C LEU A 17 38.94 18.59 -21.13
N PHE A 18 39.05 17.85 -20.02
CA PHE A 18 38.79 16.40 -19.98
C PHE A 18 37.48 16.00 -19.29
N SER A 19 36.79 16.89 -18.57
CA SER A 19 35.50 16.60 -17.91
C SER A 19 34.29 16.59 -18.85
N LEU A 20 34.49 16.47 -20.17
CA LEU A 20 33.47 16.72 -21.19
C LEU A 20 32.92 15.46 -21.89
N SER A 21 33.05 14.25 -21.34
CA SER A 21 32.59 13.04 -22.07
C SER A 21 32.15 11.85 -21.18
N ILE A 22 30.85 11.77 -20.84
CA ILE A 22 30.15 10.62 -20.22
C ILE A 22 28.68 10.55 -20.78
N PHE A 23 28.14 9.40 -21.20
CA PHE A 23 26.76 9.23 -21.76
C PHE A 23 26.01 7.96 -21.23
N ALA A 24 24.65 7.99 -21.17
CA ALA A 24 23.71 6.98 -20.58
C ALA A 24 22.53 6.60 -21.54
N GLN A 25 22.11 5.32 -21.65
CA GLN A 25 21.08 4.83 -22.61
C GLN A 25 19.62 4.93 -22.13
N SER A 26 18.72 5.44 -22.98
CA SER A 26 17.26 5.54 -22.77
C SER A 26 16.50 4.80 -23.88
N PRO A 27 15.25 4.35 -23.65
CA PRO A 27 14.43 3.63 -24.63
C PRO A 27 14.20 4.40 -25.93
N GLU A 28 14.18 3.67 -27.05
CA GLU A 28 14.11 4.24 -28.41
C GLU A 28 12.67 4.54 -28.88
N LYS A 29 11.84 5.16 -28.06
CA LYS A 29 10.41 5.46 -28.35
C LYS A 29 10.08 6.94 -28.10
N ILE A 30 9.06 7.48 -28.78
CA ILE A 30 8.59 8.86 -28.59
C ILE A 30 7.08 8.88 -28.32
N SER A 31 6.64 9.43 -27.18
CA SER A 31 5.21 9.57 -26.87
C SER A 31 4.53 10.66 -27.73
N TYR A 32 3.32 10.39 -28.21
CA TYR A 32 2.52 11.35 -28.98
C TYR A 32 1.03 11.28 -28.59
N GLN A 33 0.39 12.45 -28.55
CA GLN A 33 -1.04 12.59 -28.28
C GLN A 33 -1.67 13.61 -29.23
N ALA A 34 -2.91 13.35 -29.67
CA ALA A 34 -3.65 14.26 -30.53
C ALA A 34 -5.16 14.16 -30.29
N VAL A 35 -5.89 15.26 -30.50
CA VAL A 35 -7.35 15.29 -30.50
C VAL A 35 -7.86 15.34 -31.93
N ILE A 36 -8.70 14.38 -32.32
CA ILE A 36 -9.19 14.21 -33.69
C ILE A 36 -10.56 14.89 -33.86
N ARG A 37 -10.66 15.75 -34.88
CA ARG A 37 -11.88 16.46 -35.26
C ARG A 37 -12.20 16.24 -36.73
N ASN A 38 -13.48 16.18 -37.08
CA ASN A 38 -13.93 16.06 -38.46
C ASN A 38 -13.92 17.42 -39.20
N ALA A 39 -14.25 17.43 -40.49
CA ALA A 39 -14.26 18.65 -41.31
C ALA A 39 -15.26 19.74 -40.85
N SER A 40 -16.20 19.41 -39.96
CA SER A 40 -17.16 20.33 -39.33
C SER A 40 -16.74 20.74 -37.91
N ASP A 41 -15.47 20.50 -37.53
CA ASP A 41 -14.87 20.80 -36.22
C ASP A 41 -15.45 20.01 -35.02
N GLN A 42 -16.25 18.97 -35.29
CA GLN A 42 -16.81 18.09 -34.27
C GLN A 42 -15.79 17.02 -33.85
N LEU A 43 -15.78 16.68 -32.55
CA LEU A 43 -14.92 15.61 -32.02
C LEU A 43 -15.29 14.26 -32.62
N VAL A 44 -14.27 13.50 -33.04
CA VAL A 44 -14.43 12.11 -33.47
C VAL A 44 -14.18 11.23 -32.25
N SER A 45 -15.22 10.88 -31.50
CA SER A 45 -15.13 10.13 -30.25
C SER A 45 -15.44 8.64 -30.42
N ASN A 46 -14.82 7.79 -29.59
CA ASN A 46 -15.04 6.33 -29.53
C ASN A 46 -14.99 5.61 -30.88
N THR A 47 -14.15 6.10 -31.80
CA THR A 47 -14.07 5.61 -33.18
C THR A 47 -12.66 5.13 -33.47
N ASN A 48 -12.54 4.00 -34.18
CA ASN A 48 -11.24 3.52 -34.64
C ASN A 48 -10.75 4.37 -35.81
N VAL A 49 -9.56 4.96 -35.67
CA VAL A 49 -8.98 5.84 -36.69
C VAL A 49 -7.64 5.29 -37.16
N GLY A 50 -7.30 5.51 -38.42
CA GLY A 50 -5.99 5.13 -38.97
C GLY A 50 -5.07 6.33 -38.91
N ILE A 51 -3.92 6.22 -38.22
CA ILE A 51 -2.95 7.32 -38.10
C ILE A 51 -1.61 6.86 -38.70
N GLN A 52 -1.11 7.60 -39.68
CA GLN A 52 0.25 7.46 -40.18
C GLN A 52 1.14 8.55 -39.58
N ILE A 53 2.24 8.12 -38.98
CA ILE A 53 3.27 9.01 -38.46
C ILE A 53 4.47 8.96 -39.40
N SER A 54 4.91 10.12 -39.86
CA SER A 54 6.12 10.28 -40.66
C SER A 54 7.07 11.28 -40.01
N ILE A 55 8.36 10.95 -39.94
CA ILE A 55 9.43 11.88 -39.58
C ILE A 55 10.07 12.37 -40.88
N LEU A 56 9.90 13.66 -41.18
CA LEU A 56 10.43 14.32 -42.37
C LEU A 56 11.72 15.06 -42.03
N GLN A 57 12.70 15.01 -42.93
CA GLN A 57 13.98 15.70 -42.76
C GLN A 57 14.03 17.04 -43.52
N GLY A 58 14.51 18.09 -42.87
CA GLY A 58 14.88 19.37 -43.46
C GLY A 58 13.76 20.41 -43.58
N SER A 59 12.53 20.00 -43.85
CA SER A 59 11.37 20.92 -43.91
C SER A 59 10.04 20.20 -43.62
N SER A 60 8.97 20.96 -43.40
CA SER A 60 7.61 20.43 -43.24
C SER A 60 7.06 19.69 -44.47
N SER A 61 7.75 19.78 -45.61
CA SER A 61 7.49 19.02 -46.84
C SER A 61 8.72 18.20 -47.29
N GLY A 62 9.65 17.93 -46.38
CA GLY A 62 10.87 17.18 -46.65
C GLY A 62 10.64 15.69 -46.89
N THR A 63 11.71 14.97 -47.24
CA THR A 63 11.66 13.52 -47.47
C THR A 63 11.43 12.78 -46.16
N PRO A 64 10.52 11.79 -46.09
CA PRO A 64 10.33 10.97 -44.90
C PRO A 64 11.53 10.02 -44.71
N VAL A 65 12.11 10.03 -43.51
CA VAL A 65 13.20 9.12 -43.11
C VAL A 65 12.69 7.95 -42.26
N PHE A 66 11.48 8.08 -41.71
CA PHE A 66 10.79 7.05 -40.95
C PHE A 66 9.27 7.21 -41.11
N VAL A 67 8.56 6.11 -41.32
CA VAL A 67 7.11 6.06 -41.48
C VAL A 67 6.54 4.80 -40.82
N GLU A 68 5.49 4.96 -40.03
CA GLU A 68 4.75 3.87 -39.40
C GLU A 68 3.25 4.17 -39.35
N ARG A 69 2.45 3.14 -39.11
CA ARG A 69 0.99 3.23 -39.01
C ARG A 69 0.46 2.67 -37.70
N HIS A 70 -0.53 3.37 -37.16
CA HIS A 70 -1.25 3.05 -35.94
C HIS A 70 -2.75 2.99 -36.22
N PHE A 71 -3.47 2.18 -35.45
CA PHE A 71 -4.93 2.07 -35.51
C PHE A 71 -5.56 2.26 -34.12
N PRO A 72 -5.42 3.45 -33.49
CA PRO A 72 -5.96 3.69 -32.16
C PRO A 72 -7.48 3.97 -32.22
N THR A 73 -8.16 3.70 -31.10
CA THR A 73 -9.54 4.15 -30.89
C THR A 73 -9.53 5.45 -30.09
N THR A 74 -10.23 6.49 -30.57
CA THR A 74 -10.36 7.77 -29.85
C THR A 74 -11.21 7.59 -28.59
N ASN A 75 -10.96 8.36 -27.53
CA ASN A 75 -11.82 8.37 -26.34
C ASN A 75 -13.02 9.32 -26.49
N ILE A 76 -13.83 9.48 -25.43
CA ILE A 76 -15.00 10.39 -25.40
C ILE A 76 -14.65 11.86 -25.74
N ASN A 77 -13.41 12.27 -25.50
CA ASN A 77 -12.90 13.61 -25.79
C ASN A 77 -12.22 13.71 -27.16
N GLY A 78 -12.29 12.66 -27.99
CA GLY A 78 -11.61 12.58 -29.29
C GLY A 78 -10.09 12.43 -29.20
N LEU A 79 -9.53 12.15 -28.01
CA LEU A 79 -8.09 12.04 -27.79
C LEU A 79 -7.57 10.65 -28.17
N VAL A 80 -6.41 10.61 -28.82
CA VAL A 80 -5.57 9.42 -29.05
C VAL A 80 -4.23 9.58 -28.34
N SER A 81 -3.68 8.47 -27.84
CA SER A 81 -2.32 8.38 -27.29
C SER A 81 -1.59 7.23 -27.97
N LEU A 82 -0.37 7.47 -28.44
CA LEU A 82 0.44 6.49 -29.16
C LEU A 82 1.93 6.63 -28.84
N GLU A 83 2.65 5.52 -28.97
CA GLU A 83 4.11 5.46 -28.84
C GLU A 83 4.72 5.32 -30.23
N ILE A 84 5.41 6.36 -30.69
CA ILE A 84 6.09 6.35 -31.98
C ILE A 84 7.31 5.42 -31.88
N GLY A 85 7.39 4.47 -32.80
CA GLY A 85 8.35 3.36 -32.76
C GLY A 85 7.74 2.00 -32.38
N ASP A 86 6.46 1.98 -31.98
CA ASP A 86 5.70 0.75 -31.65
C ASP A 86 4.62 0.41 -32.73
N GLY A 87 4.50 1.25 -33.76
CA GLY A 87 3.50 1.09 -34.82
C GLY A 87 3.90 0.07 -35.88
N ALA A 88 2.97 -0.23 -36.80
CA ALA A 88 3.25 -1.04 -37.97
C ALA A 88 4.18 -0.28 -38.94
N LEU A 89 5.46 -0.64 -38.95
CA LEU A 89 6.48 0.00 -39.77
C LEU A 89 6.12 -0.05 -41.27
N VAL A 90 6.21 1.10 -41.94
CA VAL A 90 6.02 1.23 -43.39
C VAL A 90 7.36 1.41 -44.10
N SER A 91 8.26 2.25 -43.56
CA SER A 91 9.60 2.46 -44.09
C SER A 91 10.54 3.15 -43.10
N GLY A 92 11.85 2.93 -43.21
CA GLY A 92 12.87 3.53 -42.33
C GLY A 92 13.09 2.74 -41.04
N ASN A 93 13.94 3.25 -40.14
CA ASN A 93 14.15 2.69 -38.80
C ASN A 93 14.52 3.80 -37.81
N LEU A 94 13.73 3.94 -36.74
CA LEU A 94 13.84 4.99 -35.74
C LEU A 94 15.21 5.03 -35.03
N SER A 95 15.84 3.86 -34.82
CA SER A 95 17.16 3.72 -34.18
C SER A 95 18.33 4.17 -35.05
N THR A 96 18.11 4.23 -36.37
CA THR A 96 19.11 4.59 -37.37
C THR A 96 18.96 6.01 -37.90
N ILE A 97 17.95 6.75 -37.45
CA ILE A 97 17.77 8.15 -37.84
C ILE A 97 18.97 8.96 -37.34
N ASP A 98 19.65 9.64 -38.25
CA ASP A 98 20.73 10.56 -37.91
C ASP A 98 20.14 11.88 -37.38
N TRP A 99 19.74 11.88 -36.11
CA TRP A 99 19.12 13.01 -35.46
C TRP A 99 19.95 14.31 -35.48
N ALA A 100 21.26 14.25 -35.82
CA ALA A 100 22.10 15.44 -35.97
C ALA A 100 21.80 16.24 -37.25
N ASN A 101 21.31 15.60 -38.31
CA ASN A 101 21.03 16.26 -39.60
C ASN A 101 19.63 16.91 -39.67
N GLY A 102 19.10 17.37 -38.54
CA GLY A 102 17.81 18.08 -38.44
C GLY A 102 17.84 19.49 -39.09
N PRO A 103 16.68 20.19 -39.17
CA PRO A 103 15.46 19.97 -38.40
C PRO A 103 14.62 18.80 -38.90
N TYR A 104 13.89 18.19 -37.96
CA TYR A 104 12.93 17.12 -38.25
C TYR A 104 11.51 17.58 -38.00
N PHE A 105 10.57 17.08 -38.79
CA PHE A 105 9.15 17.41 -38.67
C PHE A 105 8.35 16.13 -38.49
N LEU A 106 7.47 16.14 -37.50
CA LEU A 106 6.49 15.09 -37.29
C LEU A 106 5.25 15.42 -38.12
N LYS A 107 4.96 14.60 -39.11
CA LYS A 107 3.74 14.67 -39.89
C LYS A 107 2.81 13.54 -39.44
N ALA A 108 1.62 13.91 -38.99
CA ALA A 108 0.54 12.99 -38.62
C ALA A 108 -0.60 13.10 -39.64
N GLU A 109 -0.96 11.98 -40.23
CA GLU A 109 -1.99 11.86 -41.24
C GLU A 109 -3.07 10.91 -40.74
N THR A 110 -4.34 11.32 -40.73
CA THR A 110 -5.45 10.57 -40.10
C THR A 110 -6.57 10.24 -41.10
N ASP A 111 -7.04 8.99 -41.06
CA ASP A 111 -8.23 8.47 -41.72
C ASP A 111 -9.29 8.18 -40.65
N LEU A 112 -10.44 8.85 -40.75
CA LEU A 112 -11.52 8.76 -39.77
C LEU A 112 -12.25 7.41 -39.78
N ASN A 113 -12.09 6.59 -40.83
CA ASN A 113 -12.74 5.29 -40.96
C ASN A 113 -11.81 4.11 -40.63
N GLY A 114 -10.62 4.38 -40.09
CA GLY A 114 -9.66 3.32 -39.73
C GLY A 114 -8.89 2.73 -40.92
N GLY A 115 -8.93 3.37 -42.10
CA GLY A 115 -8.26 2.93 -43.32
C GLY A 115 -6.91 3.61 -43.58
N SER A 116 -6.51 3.66 -44.85
CA SER A 116 -5.28 4.31 -45.33
C SER A 116 -5.55 5.53 -46.23
N THR A 117 -6.77 6.08 -46.19
CA THR A 117 -7.18 7.24 -46.98
C THR A 117 -7.16 8.48 -46.09
N TYR A 118 -5.97 9.06 -45.91
CA TYR A 118 -5.77 10.14 -44.95
C TYR A 118 -6.37 11.47 -45.44
N THR A 119 -7.32 12.01 -44.67
CA THR A 119 -8.04 13.25 -45.00
C THR A 119 -7.64 14.43 -44.11
N ILE A 120 -7.08 14.15 -42.93
CA ILE A 120 -6.56 15.15 -42.00
C ILE A 120 -5.05 15.03 -41.95
N SER A 121 -4.33 16.13 -42.13
CA SER A 121 -2.87 16.16 -42.06
C SER A 121 -2.40 17.35 -41.22
N GLY A 122 -1.57 17.08 -40.22
CA GLY A 122 -0.87 18.10 -39.43
C GLY A 122 0.62 17.85 -39.44
N THR A 123 1.41 18.89 -39.69
CA THR A 123 2.88 18.82 -39.61
C THR A 123 3.36 19.78 -38.54
N THR A 124 4.06 19.25 -37.54
CA THR A 124 4.68 20.02 -36.46
C THR A 124 6.17 19.77 -36.46
N GLN A 125 6.97 20.82 -36.29
CA GLN A 125 8.40 20.64 -36.12
C GLN A 125 8.70 19.91 -34.81
N LEU A 126 9.56 18.90 -34.85
CA LEU A 126 10.10 18.29 -33.63
C LEU A 126 11.13 19.26 -33.03
N LEU A 127 10.81 19.82 -31.87
CA LEU A 127 11.71 20.65 -31.08
C LEU A 127 12.36 19.76 -30.01
N SER A 128 13.66 19.92 -29.74
CA SER A 128 14.40 19.18 -28.71
C SER A 128 13.72 19.38 -27.35
N VAL A 129 13.27 18.36 -26.59
CA VAL A 129 13.99 17.20 -26.02
C VAL A 129 13.06 15.98 -25.95
N PRO A 130 13.53 14.80 -26.36
CA PRO A 130 13.44 13.64 -25.45
C PRO A 130 14.81 12.98 -25.21
N TYR A 131 15.23 12.95 -23.93
CA TYR A 131 16.23 12.03 -23.40
C TYR A 131 15.86 10.59 -23.83
N ALA A 132 16.67 9.72 -24.42
CA ALA A 132 18.11 9.67 -24.59
C ALA A 132 18.44 8.59 -25.64
N LEU A 133 18.46 8.98 -26.91
CA LEU A 133 18.69 8.06 -28.03
C LEU A 133 20.07 8.26 -28.67
N HIS A 134 21.03 8.78 -27.90
CA HIS A 134 22.45 8.78 -28.24
C HIS A 134 23.29 8.36 -27.05
N ALA A 135 23.02 7.17 -26.52
CA ALA A 135 24.05 6.45 -25.77
C ALA A 135 24.14 4.97 -26.15
N THR A 136 23.42 4.52 -27.19
CA THR A 136 23.42 3.14 -27.67
C THR A 136 24.60 2.80 -28.58
N THR A 137 25.29 3.80 -29.12
CA THR A 137 26.47 3.59 -30.00
C THR A 137 27.81 3.52 -29.26
N ALA A 138 27.81 3.43 -27.93
CA ALA A 138 29.04 3.33 -27.13
C ALA A 138 29.30 1.95 -26.48
N ASP A 139 28.50 0.91 -26.77
CA ASP A 139 28.46 -0.31 -25.92
C ASP A 139 28.97 -1.63 -26.54
N SER A 140 29.63 -1.66 -27.71
CA SER A 140 30.39 -2.87 -28.08
C SER A 140 31.51 -2.70 -29.11
N VAL A 141 32.67 -3.28 -28.78
CA VAL A 141 33.70 -3.69 -29.73
C VAL A 141 33.30 -5.05 -30.29
N SER A 142 33.06 -5.16 -31.60
CA SER A 142 32.81 -6.46 -32.25
C SER A 142 34.14 -7.12 -32.67
N GLY A 143 34.46 -8.27 -32.08
CA GLY A 143 35.54 -9.16 -32.51
C GLY A 143 35.56 -10.43 -31.65
N GLY A 144 35.39 -11.61 -32.26
CA GLY A 144 35.13 -12.86 -31.55
C GLY A 144 36.28 -13.32 -30.64
N ILE A 145 35.95 -13.71 -29.40
CA ILE A 145 36.84 -14.42 -28.50
C ILE A 145 36.26 -15.82 -28.28
N ASN A 146 36.99 -16.84 -28.70
CA ASN A 146 36.72 -18.25 -28.37
C ASN A 146 37.28 -18.53 -26.97
N GLU A 147 36.42 -18.98 -26.05
CA GLU A 147 36.84 -19.55 -24.76
C GLU A 147 36.43 -21.03 -24.73
N THR A 148 37.43 -21.89 -24.49
CA THR A 148 37.30 -23.33 -24.26
C THR A 148 37.19 -23.58 -22.76
N ASP A 149 36.11 -24.22 -22.34
CA ASP A 149 35.83 -24.60 -20.95
C ASP A 149 36.90 -25.55 -20.36
N PRO A 150 37.46 -25.29 -19.15
CA PRO A 150 38.23 -26.28 -18.40
C PRO A 150 37.39 -26.97 -17.32
N VAL A 151 37.12 -28.25 -17.58
CA VAL A 151 36.83 -29.36 -16.66
C VAL A 151 37.12 -29.07 -15.18
N PHE A 152 36.07 -29.06 -14.34
CA PHE A 152 36.16 -28.95 -12.88
C PHE A 152 36.49 -30.30 -12.22
N ASN A 153 37.76 -30.51 -11.87
CA ASN A 153 38.20 -31.55 -10.93
C ASN A 153 38.81 -30.89 -9.68
N ALA A 154 38.02 -30.13 -8.91
CA ALA A 154 38.38 -29.63 -7.57
C ALA A 154 37.22 -28.94 -6.82
N SER A 155 36.00 -29.50 -6.85
CA SER A 155 34.91 -28.99 -5.98
C SER A 155 34.77 -29.84 -4.72
N ILE A 156 34.61 -29.18 -3.57
CA ILE A 156 34.38 -29.74 -2.23
C ILE A 156 33.06 -30.55 -2.18
N ALA A 157 32.26 -30.53 -3.26
CA ALA A 157 31.02 -31.29 -3.42
C ALA A 157 31.22 -32.80 -3.68
N ALA A 158 32.45 -33.31 -3.86
CA ALA A 158 32.70 -34.72 -4.12
C ALA A 158 32.37 -35.67 -2.94
N GLY A 159 32.09 -35.12 -1.74
CA GLY A 159 31.73 -35.89 -0.55
C GLY A 159 30.24 -35.90 -0.21
N ILE A 160 29.39 -35.20 -0.97
CA ILE A 160 27.95 -35.12 -0.67
C ILE A 160 27.26 -36.33 -1.30
N THR A 161 26.74 -37.22 -0.46
CA THR A 161 25.99 -38.41 -0.84
C THR A 161 24.49 -38.14 -0.89
N GLY A 162 23.71 -39.01 -1.54
CA GLY A 162 22.24 -38.93 -1.53
C GLY A 162 21.61 -39.02 -0.13
N THR A 163 22.36 -39.50 0.86
CA THR A 163 22.00 -39.51 2.28
C THR A 163 22.08 -38.12 2.90
N ASP A 164 23.04 -37.29 2.49
CA ASP A 164 23.25 -35.95 3.04
C ASP A 164 22.15 -34.97 2.60
N THR A 165 21.50 -35.24 1.46
CA THR A 165 20.36 -34.47 0.95
C THR A 165 19.01 -34.94 1.50
N ALA A 166 18.94 -36.12 2.13
CA ALA A 166 17.71 -36.64 2.73
C ALA A 166 17.39 -36.05 4.13
N TYR A 167 18.34 -35.37 4.76
CA TYR A 167 18.19 -34.73 6.08
C TYR A 167 18.05 -33.20 6.02
N TRP A 168 17.90 -32.61 4.83
CA TRP A 168 17.77 -31.16 4.65
C TRP A 168 16.35 -30.60 4.88
N ASN A 169 15.40 -31.42 5.33
CA ASN A 169 14.01 -30.98 5.56
C ASN A 169 13.67 -30.70 7.03
N ASN A 170 14.62 -30.17 7.82
CA ASN A 170 14.31 -29.65 9.16
C ASN A 170 14.51 -28.13 9.24
N LYS A 171 14.21 -27.42 8.15
CA LYS A 171 14.03 -25.97 8.18
C LYS A 171 12.53 -25.71 8.28
N LEU A 172 12.10 -25.20 9.43
CA LEU A 172 10.75 -24.71 9.66
C LEU A 172 10.65 -23.38 8.89
N ASP A 173 9.78 -23.31 7.90
CA ASP A 173 9.71 -22.15 6.97
C ASP A 173 8.96 -20.93 7.54
N VAL A 174 8.51 -20.98 8.80
CA VAL A 174 7.84 -19.85 9.48
C VAL A 174 8.25 -19.79 10.95
N GLU A 175 8.89 -18.68 11.32
CA GLU A 175 9.29 -18.29 12.68
C GLU A 175 8.17 -17.40 13.27
N LEU A 176 7.61 -17.76 14.43
CA LEU A 176 6.42 -17.10 15.00
C LEU A 176 6.77 -16.03 16.05
N ASP A 177 7.99 -16.03 16.59
CA ASP A 177 8.41 -15.13 17.69
C ASP A 177 9.63 -14.24 17.38
N GLY A 178 10.34 -14.47 16.27
CA GLY A 178 11.33 -13.52 15.71
C GLY A 178 12.61 -13.35 16.53
N SER A 179 13.07 -14.38 17.24
CA SER A 179 14.21 -14.31 18.17
C SER A 179 15.36 -15.25 17.79
N THR A 180 16.46 -14.72 17.25
CA THR A 180 17.64 -15.50 16.80
C THR A 180 18.54 -16.05 17.91
N THR A 181 18.08 -16.11 19.16
CA THR A 181 18.87 -16.59 20.30
C THR A 181 18.49 -17.98 20.80
N ASN A 182 17.43 -18.60 20.27
CA ASN A 182 16.95 -19.89 20.76
C ASN A 182 17.34 -21.08 19.87
N GLU A 183 17.96 -20.88 18.70
CA GLU A 183 18.14 -21.97 17.73
C GLU A 183 19.42 -22.80 17.87
N LEU A 184 20.36 -22.48 18.78
CA LEU A 184 21.56 -23.29 19.01
C LEU A 184 21.94 -23.35 20.49
N GLN A 185 21.24 -24.21 21.24
CA GLN A 185 21.68 -24.55 22.60
C GLN A 185 22.71 -25.68 22.58
N VAL A 186 23.84 -25.44 23.24
CA VAL A 186 24.88 -26.46 23.42
C VAL A 186 24.52 -27.32 24.62
N LEU A 187 24.36 -28.62 24.40
CA LEU A 187 24.18 -29.60 25.46
C LEU A 187 25.54 -29.93 26.09
N SER A 188 25.65 -29.76 27.40
CA SER A 188 26.83 -30.22 28.17
C SER A 188 26.39 -31.21 29.24
N ILE A 189 27.18 -32.26 29.47
CA ILE A 189 26.89 -33.26 30.49
C ILE A 189 27.86 -33.07 31.66
N SER A 190 27.33 -33.00 32.87
CA SER A 190 28.12 -33.07 34.09
C SER A 190 27.46 -34.05 35.06
N ASN A 191 28.19 -35.11 35.39
CA ASN A 191 27.70 -36.26 36.17
C ASN A 191 26.43 -36.89 35.56
N ASP A 192 25.39 -37.03 36.39
CA ASP A 192 24.08 -37.57 36.06
C ASP A 192 23.14 -36.50 35.49
N THR A 193 23.64 -35.35 35.01
CA THR A 193 22.78 -34.23 34.60
C THR A 193 23.23 -33.63 33.27
N ILE A 194 22.30 -33.49 32.33
CA ILE A 194 22.46 -32.74 31.08
C ILE A 194 22.05 -31.29 31.34
N TYR A 195 22.87 -30.35 30.88
CA TYR A 195 22.66 -28.91 30.97
C TYR A 195 22.52 -28.32 29.57
N LEU A 196 21.56 -27.42 29.41
CA LEU A 196 21.38 -26.57 28.25
C LEU A 196 22.13 -25.25 28.48
N SER A 197 22.70 -24.68 27.42
CA SER A 197 23.52 -23.46 27.50
C SER A 197 22.76 -22.25 28.07
N ASP A 198 21.43 -22.21 27.99
CA ASP A 198 20.61 -21.11 28.53
C ASP A 198 19.92 -21.46 29.88
N GLY A 199 20.40 -22.48 30.59
CA GLY A 199 20.11 -22.67 32.02
C GLY A 199 19.06 -23.73 32.38
N GLY A 200 18.51 -24.47 31.42
CA GLY A 200 17.73 -25.68 31.68
C GLY A 200 18.62 -26.89 32.02
N TYR A 201 18.17 -27.81 32.87
CA TYR A 201 18.88 -29.06 33.13
C TYR A 201 17.94 -30.23 33.38
N ALA A 202 18.39 -31.45 33.05
CA ALA A 202 17.65 -32.69 33.27
C ALA A 202 18.58 -33.77 33.83
N LYS A 203 18.16 -34.44 34.91
CA LYS A 203 18.89 -35.58 35.48
C LYS A 203 18.64 -36.84 34.66
N LEU A 204 19.72 -37.48 34.24
CA LEU A 204 19.74 -38.80 33.64
C LEU A 204 19.47 -39.87 34.70
N PRO A 205 18.74 -40.95 34.37
CA PRO A 205 18.55 -42.09 35.26
C PRO A 205 19.92 -42.68 35.66
N ALA A 206 20.04 -43.17 36.90
CA ALA A 206 21.29 -43.73 37.44
C ALA A 206 21.84 -44.94 36.65
N SER A 207 21.05 -45.50 35.71
CA SER A 207 21.39 -46.63 34.86
C SER A 207 21.87 -46.26 33.45
N PHE A 208 22.08 -44.97 33.14
CA PHE A 208 22.55 -44.56 31.81
C PHE A 208 24.06 -44.79 31.65
N ASP A 209 24.44 -45.67 30.74
CA ASP A 209 25.81 -46.12 30.49
C ASP A 209 26.53 -45.38 29.35
N GLY A 210 25.90 -44.33 28.80
CA GLY A 210 26.45 -43.53 27.72
C GLY A 210 26.12 -44.02 26.31
N ASP A 211 25.34 -45.10 26.17
CA ASP A 211 24.76 -45.54 24.90
C ASP A 211 23.26 -45.21 24.84
N TRP A 212 22.86 -44.38 23.87
CA TRP A 212 21.46 -43.98 23.69
C TRP A 212 20.54 -45.15 23.28
N GLY A 213 21.12 -46.27 22.83
CA GLY A 213 20.37 -47.49 22.49
C GLY A 213 19.97 -48.36 23.69
N SER A 214 20.47 -48.08 24.90
CA SER A 214 20.20 -48.90 26.10
C SER A 214 18.91 -48.51 26.85
N LEU A 215 18.18 -47.47 26.41
CA LEU A 215 16.86 -47.13 26.94
C LEU A 215 15.78 -48.09 26.40
N THR A 216 15.55 -49.20 27.09
CA THR A 216 14.38 -50.06 26.84
C THR A 216 13.14 -49.50 27.52
N GLY A 217 12.23 -48.91 26.75
CA GLY A 217 10.95 -48.41 27.24
C GLY A 217 10.37 -47.32 26.36
N THR A 218 10.07 -47.64 25.10
CA THR A 218 9.27 -46.77 24.23
C THR A 218 7.77 -47.02 24.49
N PRO A 219 7.00 -46.02 24.93
CA PRO A 219 5.55 -46.04 24.76
C PRO A 219 5.23 -45.76 23.28
N PRO A 220 4.40 -46.58 22.62
CA PRO A 220 3.88 -46.23 21.31
C PRO A 220 2.84 -45.11 21.47
N ASN A 221 3.03 -44.04 20.68
CA ASN A 221 2.13 -42.88 20.53
C ASN A 221 2.11 -41.88 21.68
N VAL A 222 2.96 -40.84 21.57
CA VAL A 222 2.73 -39.54 22.22
C VAL A 222 3.01 -38.45 21.20
N SER A 223 1.97 -38.07 20.45
CA SER A 223 1.83 -36.73 19.91
C SER A 223 0.89 -35.94 20.84
N THR A 224 1.31 -34.71 21.15
CA THR A 224 0.58 -33.59 21.79
C THR A 224 0.40 -33.64 23.32
N PHE A 225 1.29 -32.92 24.02
CA PHE A 225 0.93 -32.16 25.21
C PHE A 225 -0.02 -31.04 24.80
N THR A 226 -1.27 -31.08 25.26
CA THR A 226 -2.09 -29.88 25.54
C THR A 226 -2.26 -29.82 27.04
N ASN A 227 -1.78 -28.74 27.66
CA ASN A 227 -2.07 -28.39 29.03
C ASN A 227 -3.40 -27.62 29.09
N ASP A 228 -4.22 -28.01 30.05
CA ASP A 228 -5.29 -27.21 30.61
C ASP A 228 -4.69 -25.91 31.19
N ALA A 229 -4.89 -24.79 30.50
CA ALA A 229 -4.94 -23.44 31.05
C ALA A 229 -5.68 -22.55 30.05
N GLY A 230 -6.85 -22.05 30.45
CA GLY A 230 -7.74 -21.28 29.59
C GLY A 230 -7.12 -20.05 28.92
N TYR A 231 -7.81 -19.65 27.85
CA TYR A 231 -7.62 -18.51 26.93
C TYR A 231 -6.83 -18.80 25.63
N LEU A 232 -7.59 -18.92 24.53
CA LEU A 232 -7.14 -18.57 23.19
C LEU A 232 -7.29 -17.04 23.02
N THR A 233 -6.26 -16.37 22.50
CA THR A 233 -6.24 -14.91 22.28
C THR A 233 -6.19 -14.48 20.81
N SER A 234 -6.36 -15.38 19.82
CA SER A 234 -6.64 -14.95 18.44
C SER A 234 -7.16 -16.06 17.53
N GLU A 235 -8.21 -15.73 16.79
CA GLU A 235 -8.76 -16.47 15.64
C GLU A 235 -7.81 -16.46 14.43
N VAL A 236 -7.79 -17.55 13.65
CA VAL A 236 -6.83 -17.76 12.54
C VAL A 236 -7.49 -17.77 11.15
N ASP A 237 -8.81 -17.71 11.00
CA ASP A 237 -9.44 -17.64 9.67
C ASP A 237 -10.45 -16.50 9.47
N GLY A 238 -10.79 -15.72 10.51
CA GLY A 238 -11.57 -14.49 10.40
C GLY A 238 -12.95 -14.64 9.75
N SER A 239 -13.55 -15.84 9.82
CA SER A 239 -14.84 -16.14 9.20
C SER A 239 -15.92 -16.38 10.26
N VAL A 240 -16.93 -15.51 10.32
CA VAL A 240 -18.12 -15.69 11.19
C VAL A 240 -19.16 -16.67 10.62
N THR A 241 -18.80 -17.50 9.65
CA THR A 241 -19.77 -18.37 8.96
C THR A 241 -19.69 -19.86 9.29
N ASN A 242 -18.79 -20.30 10.18
CA ASN A 242 -18.67 -21.73 10.56
C ASN A 242 -19.10 -22.07 12.00
N GLU A 243 -19.80 -21.18 12.70
CA GLU A 243 -20.10 -21.37 14.13
C GLU A 243 -21.53 -21.82 14.43
N LEU A 244 -22.35 -22.05 13.41
CA LEU A 244 -23.68 -22.65 13.58
C LEU A 244 -23.94 -23.68 12.47
N GLN A 245 -23.48 -24.91 12.70
CA GLN A 245 -23.99 -26.04 11.92
C GLN A 245 -25.29 -26.53 12.54
N VAL A 246 -26.36 -26.53 11.75
CA VAL A 246 -27.66 -27.06 12.16
C VAL A 246 -27.66 -28.57 11.94
N LEU A 247 -27.87 -29.33 13.01
CA LEU A 247 -28.06 -30.77 12.93
C LEU A 247 -29.51 -31.07 12.54
N SER A 248 -29.70 -31.85 11.47
CA SER A 248 -31.02 -32.40 11.12
C SER A 248 -30.98 -33.92 11.15
N ILE A 249 -32.02 -34.54 11.70
CA ILE A 249 -32.13 -36.00 11.77
C ILE A 249 -33.16 -36.46 10.74
N SER A 250 -32.77 -37.42 9.91
CA SER A 250 -33.70 -38.13 9.04
C SER A 250 -33.50 -39.64 9.20
N ASN A 251 -34.51 -40.29 9.75
CA ASN A 251 -34.50 -41.70 10.16
C ASN A 251 -33.35 -42.02 11.14
N ASP A 252 -32.53 -43.00 10.80
CA ASP A 252 -31.40 -43.50 11.58
C ASP A 252 -30.10 -42.72 11.32
N THR A 253 -30.15 -41.54 10.69
CA THR A 253 -28.97 -40.77 10.28
C THR A 253 -29.08 -39.30 10.66
N ILE A 254 -28.04 -38.77 11.31
CA ILE A 254 -27.86 -37.35 11.58
C ILE A 254 -27.06 -36.71 10.44
N TYR A 255 -27.54 -35.57 9.94
CA TYR A 255 -26.93 -34.77 8.88
C TYR A 255 -26.49 -33.41 9.41
N LEU A 256 -25.31 -32.96 8.98
CA LEU A 256 -24.78 -31.63 9.22
C LEU A 256 -25.08 -30.73 8.01
N SER A 257 -25.28 -29.43 8.25
CA SER A 257 -25.64 -28.46 7.21
C SER A 257 -24.62 -28.33 6.07
N ASP A 258 -23.35 -28.71 6.29
CA ASP A 258 -22.29 -28.70 5.26
C ASP A 258 -22.07 -30.08 4.58
N GLY A 259 -23.00 -31.02 4.73
CA GLY A 259 -23.06 -32.25 3.91
C GLY A 259 -22.42 -33.50 4.51
N GLY A 260 -21.92 -33.45 5.76
CA GLY A 260 -21.50 -34.64 6.51
C GLY A 260 -22.69 -35.40 7.10
N PHE A 261 -22.61 -36.73 7.22
CA PHE A 261 -23.65 -37.55 7.86
C PHE A 261 -23.09 -38.70 8.70
N ALA A 262 -23.81 -39.09 9.75
CA ALA A 262 -23.48 -40.23 10.62
C ALA A 262 -24.73 -41.06 10.94
N LYS A 263 -24.66 -42.38 10.76
CA LYS A 263 -25.74 -43.31 11.13
C LYS A 263 -25.67 -43.67 12.61
N LEU A 264 -26.80 -43.54 13.30
CA LEU A 264 -26.96 -43.97 14.69
C LEU A 264 -27.11 -45.50 14.77
N PRO A 265 -26.56 -46.16 15.82
CA PRO A 265 -26.74 -47.60 16.01
C PRO A 265 -28.21 -47.98 16.16
N VAL A 266 -28.60 -49.13 15.60
CA VAL A 266 -29.99 -49.64 15.44
C VAL A 266 -30.81 -49.86 16.73
N SER A 267 -30.33 -49.42 17.89
CA SER A 267 -30.96 -49.68 19.19
C SER A 267 -31.01 -48.45 20.11
N PHE A 268 -30.93 -47.23 19.59
CA PHE A 268 -31.13 -46.01 20.38
C PHE A 268 -32.62 -45.60 20.34
N ASP A 269 -33.28 -45.62 21.49
CA ASP A 269 -34.71 -45.34 21.66
C ASP A 269 -35.03 -43.87 21.96
N GLY A 270 -34.00 -43.01 21.99
CA GLY A 270 -34.13 -41.58 22.27
C GLY A 270 -34.10 -41.23 23.75
N ASP A 271 -33.93 -42.20 24.68
CA ASP A 271 -33.74 -41.91 26.10
C ASP A 271 -32.25 -41.90 26.47
N TYR A 272 -31.78 -40.76 26.95
CA TYR A 272 -30.40 -40.56 27.42
C TYR A 272 -30.03 -41.48 28.58
N ASN A 273 -31.01 -41.98 29.34
CA ASN A 273 -30.81 -42.88 30.48
C ASN A 273 -30.49 -44.33 30.08
N SER A 274 -30.60 -44.67 28.80
CA SER A 274 -30.36 -46.02 28.27
C SER A 274 -28.87 -46.32 27.98
N LEU A 275 -27.95 -45.39 28.29
CA LEU A 275 -26.52 -45.48 27.99
C LEU A 275 -25.72 -46.03 29.20
N ASN A 276 -25.03 -47.16 29.00
CA ASN A 276 -24.34 -47.90 30.06
C ASN A 276 -23.09 -47.22 30.68
N ASN A 277 -22.69 -46.02 30.25
CA ASN A 277 -21.51 -45.29 30.75
C ASN A 277 -21.79 -43.78 30.86
N ARG A 278 -22.74 -43.39 31.72
CA ARG A 278 -23.07 -41.98 31.94
C ARG A 278 -22.16 -41.35 33.02
N PRO A 279 -21.68 -40.11 32.82
CA PRO A 279 -21.03 -39.33 33.88
C PRO A 279 -22.00 -39.03 35.04
N ASP A 280 -21.49 -39.11 36.26
CA ASP A 280 -22.24 -38.82 37.48
C ASP A 280 -22.31 -37.29 37.70
N PHE A 281 -23.52 -36.73 37.57
CA PHE A 281 -23.79 -35.29 37.70
C PHE A 281 -24.40 -34.91 39.07
N THR A 282 -24.36 -35.81 40.06
CA THR A 282 -25.04 -35.64 41.37
C THR A 282 -24.61 -34.42 42.20
N ASN A 283 -23.61 -33.64 41.78
CA ASN A 283 -23.18 -32.41 42.47
C ASN A 283 -23.00 -31.19 41.53
N TRP A 284 -23.59 -31.22 40.33
CA TRP A 284 -23.51 -30.08 39.39
C TRP A 284 -24.70 -29.13 39.47
N ASP A 285 -25.74 -29.50 40.21
CA ASP A 285 -26.89 -28.64 40.45
C ASP A 285 -27.03 -28.39 41.95
N ILE A 286 -26.84 -27.13 42.35
CA ILE A 286 -26.91 -26.68 43.75
C ILE A 286 -28.15 -25.79 43.96
N ASP A 287 -29.03 -25.65 42.95
CA ASP A 287 -30.28 -24.91 43.06
C ASP A 287 -31.46 -25.77 42.59
N VAL A 288 -31.89 -26.66 43.49
CA VAL A 288 -33.04 -27.58 43.32
C VAL A 288 -34.41 -26.89 43.16
N THR A 289 -34.44 -25.60 42.83
CA THR A 289 -35.65 -24.80 42.70
C THR A 289 -35.95 -24.36 41.27
N ASP A 290 -35.11 -24.68 40.28
CA ASP A 290 -35.35 -24.35 38.87
C ASP A 290 -35.48 -25.55 37.91
N ASP A 291 -35.49 -26.77 38.44
CA ASP A 291 -35.60 -28.02 37.70
C ASP A 291 -37.00 -28.19 37.07
N PHE A 292 -37.12 -27.93 35.77
CA PHE A 292 -38.34 -28.22 35.02
C PHE A 292 -38.42 -29.71 34.68
N ASP A 293 -39.08 -30.48 35.55
CA ASP A 293 -39.24 -31.94 35.46
C ASP A 293 -40.19 -32.43 34.33
N GLY A 294 -40.54 -31.54 33.40
CA GLY A 294 -41.40 -31.84 32.26
C GLY A 294 -42.87 -32.05 32.61
N GLN A 295 -43.29 -31.82 33.87
CA GLN A 295 -44.70 -31.80 34.26
C GLN A 295 -45.18 -30.38 34.58
N TYR A 296 -46.36 -30.03 34.07
CA TYR A 296 -46.97 -28.69 34.18
C TYR A 296 -47.24 -28.21 35.63
N SER A 297 -47.09 -29.10 36.62
CA SER A 297 -47.35 -28.85 38.04
C SER A 297 -46.20 -28.16 38.81
N SER A 298 -45.02 -27.97 38.22
CA SER A 298 -43.86 -27.33 38.87
C SER A 298 -43.83 -25.80 38.78
N LEU A 299 -44.74 -25.15 38.03
CA LEU A 299 -44.87 -23.68 38.02
C LEU A 299 -45.77 -23.17 39.15
N THR A 300 -45.22 -22.42 40.11
CA THR A 300 -46.01 -21.66 41.08
C THR A 300 -46.46 -20.32 40.49
N GLY A 301 -47.77 -20.07 40.39
CA GLY A 301 -48.33 -18.76 40.01
C GLY A 301 -49.67 -18.75 39.27
N THR A 302 -50.28 -19.90 39.00
CA THR A 302 -51.56 -20.00 38.25
C THR A 302 -52.76 -20.28 39.17
N PRO A 303 -53.87 -19.53 39.00
CA PRO A 303 -55.20 -19.98 39.41
C PRO A 303 -55.92 -20.76 38.29
N THR A 304 -55.97 -22.07 38.49
CA THR A 304 -57.07 -23.05 38.34
C THR A 304 -58.33 -22.78 37.47
N ASN A 305 -58.65 -23.83 36.68
CA ASN A 305 -59.97 -24.37 36.28
C ASN A 305 -60.44 -24.23 34.82
N VAL A 306 -60.07 -25.23 34.02
CA VAL A 306 -60.96 -26.21 33.34
C VAL A 306 -62.38 -25.74 32.97
N SER A 307 -62.65 -25.61 31.67
CA SER A 307 -63.48 -26.59 30.94
C SER A 307 -63.44 -26.32 29.44
N ALA A 308 -63.18 -27.36 28.65
CA ALA A 308 -63.24 -27.32 27.20
C ALA A 308 -64.71 -27.36 26.76
N PHE A 309 -65.16 -26.37 25.98
CA PHE A 309 -66.00 -26.58 24.79
C PHE A 309 -65.98 -25.33 23.89
N THR A 310 -65.45 -25.56 22.68
CA THR A 310 -65.82 -24.99 21.38
C THR A 310 -65.50 -23.54 20.98
N ASN A 311 -64.85 -23.52 19.80
CA ASN A 311 -64.85 -22.59 18.67
C ASN A 311 -63.75 -21.51 18.60
N ASP A 312 -63.01 -21.62 17.49
CA ASP A 312 -61.92 -20.74 17.06
C ASP A 312 -62.37 -19.28 17.01
N ALA A 313 -61.69 -18.44 17.78
CA ALA A 313 -61.63 -17.00 17.58
C ALA A 313 -60.28 -16.48 18.08
N GLY A 314 -59.23 -16.78 17.33
CA GLY A 314 -57.92 -16.15 17.50
C GLY A 314 -57.94 -14.75 16.90
N TYR A 315 -57.93 -13.73 17.76
CA TYR A 315 -57.40 -12.41 17.39
C TYR A 315 -55.89 -12.43 17.62
N LEU A 316 -55.12 -12.29 16.54
CA LEU A 316 -53.71 -11.89 16.57
C LEU A 316 -53.64 -10.37 16.73
N ILE A 317 -52.80 -9.90 17.65
CA ILE A 317 -52.46 -8.48 17.90
C ILE A 317 -51.00 -8.16 17.53
N SER A 318 -50.40 -8.92 16.61
CA SER A 318 -49.14 -8.52 15.97
C SER A 318 -48.96 -9.14 14.59
N GLU A 319 -48.61 -8.30 13.62
CA GLU A 319 -48.26 -8.63 12.24
C GLU A 319 -47.00 -9.48 12.11
N VAL A 320 -46.97 -10.38 11.12
CA VAL A 320 -45.84 -11.28 10.85
C VAL A 320 -45.39 -11.28 9.37
N ASP A 321 -46.03 -10.55 8.44
CA ASP A 321 -45.62 -10.57 7.02
C ASP A 321 -45.40 -9.21 6.33
N GLY A 322 -45.76 -8.08 6.93
CA GLY A 322 -45.26 -6.75 6.53
C GLY A 322 -45.58 -6.33 5.09
N ASP A 323 -46.72 -6.75 4.53
CA ASP A 323 -47.18 -6.36 3.19
C ASP A 323 -48.43 -5.46 3.27
N ASN A 324 -48.32 -4.22 2.77
CA ASN A 324 -49.35 -3.17 2.79
C ASN A 324 -50.44 -3.35 1.72
N SER A 325 -50.48 -4.48 1.01
CA SER A 325 -51.31 -4.66 -0.20
C SER A 325 -52.77 -5.06 0.06
N ASN A 326 -53.21 -5.25 1.31
CA ASN A 326 -54.52 -5.86 1.62
C ASN A 326 -55.50 -5.00 2.43
N GLU A 327 -55.46 -3.68 2.28
CA GLU A 327 -56.37 -2.77 2.97
C GLU A 327 -57.20 -1.93 1.99
N LEU A 328 -58.14 -2.58 1.28
CA LEU A 328 -59.46 -2.07 0.88
C LEU A 328 -60.12 -3.03 -0.13
N GLN A 329 -61.17 -3.75 0.29
CA GLN A 329 -62.00 -4.54 -0.63
C GLN A 329 -63.21 -3.72 -1.11
N VAL A 330 -63.47 -3.74 -2.42
CA VAL A 330 -64.63 -3.07 -3.04
C VAL A 330 -65.75 -4.09 -3.20
N LEU A 331 -66.94 -3.79 -2.67
CA LEU A 331 -68.13 -4.62 -2.81
C LEU A 331 -68.89 -4.26 -4.09
N SER A 332 -69.29 -5.27 -4.87
CA SER A 332 -70.19 -5.11 -6.02
C SER A 332 -71.37 -6.08 -5.94
N ILE A 333 -72.54 -5.69 -6.41
CA ILE A 333 -73.76 -6.51 -6.38
C ILE A 333 -74.17 -6.87 -7.80
N SER A 334 -74.46 -8.15 -8.05
CA SER A 334 -75.07 -8.61 -9.30
C SER A 334 -76.15 -9.65 -9.00
N ASN A 335 -77.40 -9.31 -9.35
CA ASN A 335 -78.61 -10.07 -9.02
C ASN A 335 -78.71 -10.34 -7.50
N ASP A 336 -78.99 -11.59 -7.14
CA ASP A 336 -79.13 -12.14 -5.79
C ASP A 336 -77.77 -12.53 -5.17
N THR A 337 -76.66 -11.88 -5.54
CA THR A 337 -75.32 -12.21 -5.01
C THR A 337 -74.43 -10.97 -4.85
N ILE A 338 -73.81 -10.84 -3.67
CA ILE A 338 -72.77 -9.83 -3.37
C ILE A 338 -71.41 -10.45 -3.65
N TYR A 339 -70.55 -9.73 -4.37
CA TYR A 339 -69.19 -10.13 -4.73
C TYR A 339 -68.16 -9.21 -4.05
N LEU A 340 -67.13 -9.82 -3.48
CA LEU A 340 -65.93 -9.18 -2.95
C LEU A 340 -64.87 -9.11 -4.06
N SER A 341 -64.03 -8.08 -4.03
CA SER A 341 -62.99 -7.87 -5.04
C SER A 341 -61.89 -8.96 -5.06
N ASP A 342 -61.83 -9.81 -4.03
CA ASP A 342 -60.93 -10.98 -3.95
C ASP A 342 -61.55 -12.29 -4.48
N GLY A 343 -62.78 -12.23 -5.03
CA GLY A 343 -63.47 -13.37 -5.61
C GLY A 343 -64.38 -14.14 -4.66
N GLY A 344 -64.50 -13.74 -3.39
CA GLY A 344 -65.54 -14.23 -2.49
C GLY A 344 -66.93 -13.78 -2.93
N TYR A 345 -67.95 -14.62 -2.75
CA TYR A 345 -69.34 -14.26 -3.04
C TYR A 345 -70.32 -14.82 -1.99
N ALA A 346 -71.37 -14.06 -1.70
CA ALA A 346 -72.46 -14.47 -0.81
C ALA A 346 -73.80 -14.35 -1.54
N LYS A 347 -74.51 -15.47 -1.65
CA LYS A 347 -75.81 -15.55 -2.33
C LYS A 347 -76.92 -15.20 -1.35
N LEU A 348 -77.73 -14.20 -1.68
CA LEU A 348 -78.86 -13.76 -0.88
C LEU A 348 -80.04 -14.76 -1.04
N PRO A 349 -80.91 -14.94 -0.03
CA PRO A 349 -82.04 -15.87 -0.10
C PRO A 349 -83.01 -15.52 -1.25
N ALA A 350 -83.60 -16.55 -1.87
CA ALA A 350 -84.53 -16.35 -2.98
C ALA A 350 -85.80 -15.59 -2.53
N GLY A 351 -86.07 -14.44 -3.17
CA GLY A 351 -87.21 -13.57 -2.86
C GLY A 351 -86.90 -12.32 -2.04
N PHE A 352 -85.61 -12.00 -1.80
CA PHE A 352 -85.20 -10.74 -1.18
C PHE A 352 -85.41 -9.57 -2.16
N ASP A 353 -86.31 -8.65 -1.82
CA ASP A 353 -86.73 -7.49 -2.64
C ASP A 353 -85.97 -6.20 -2.28
N GLY A 354 -84.96 -6.30 -1.41
CA GLY A 354 -84.17 -5.18 -0.91
C GLY A 354 -84.56 -4.73 0.51
N ASP A 355 -85.75 -5.09 1.01
CA ASP A 355 -86.18 -4.67 2.35
C ASP A 355 -85.83 -5.71 3.43
N TRP A 356 -84.98 -5.29 4.38
CA TRP A 356 -84.56 -6.07 5.54
C TRP A 356 -85.69 -6.36 6.55
N SER A 357 -86.87 -5.77 6.38
CA SER A 357 -88.05 -5.98 7.24
C SER A 357 -88.76 -7.34 7.03
N SER A 358 -88.41 -8.09 5.99
CA SER A 358 -89.05 -9.36 5.60
C SER A 358 -88.47 -10.62 6.28
N LEU A 359 -87.38 -10.50 7.05
CA LEU A 359 -86.83 -11.60 7.86
C LEU A 359 -87.39 -11.59 9.30
N THR A 360 -88.23 -12.59 9.63
CA THR A 360 -88.72 -12.78 11.00
C THR A 360 -87.62 -13.40 11.88
N GLY A 361 -86.99 -12.61 12.76
CA GLY A 361 -86.13 -13.18 13.79
C GLY A 361 -85.02 -12.33 14.43
N THR A 362 -84.97 -11.01 14.30
CA THR A 362 -83.96 -10.18 15.00
C THR A 362 -84.51 -8.92 15.70
N PRO A 363 -83.86 -8.48 16.79
CA PRO A 363 -84.35 -7.43 17.70
C PRO A 363 -84.36 -6.03 17.07
N PRO A 364 -85.23 -5.13 17.56
CA PRO A 364 -85.56 -3.87 16.92
C PRO A 364 -84.43 -2.87 17.09
N ASN A 365 -83.84 -2.42 15.96
CA ASN A 365 -83.43 -1.03 15.69
C ASN A 365 -82.34 -0.99 14.60
N VAL A 366 -82.69 -1.25 13.34
CA VAL A 366 -82.01 -0.67 12.17
C VAL A 366 -83.00 -0.58 11.02
N SER A 367 -83.51 0.62 10.72
CA SER A 367 -84.33 0.88 9.53
C SER A 367 -83.42 1.24 8.36
N THR A 368 -83.52 0.45 7.30
CA THR A 368 -82.66 0.43 6.13
C THR A 368 -83.18 1.32 5.01
N PHE A 369 -82.24 1.96 4.32
CA PHE A 369 -82.38 2.39 2.92
C PHE A 369 -82.46 1.17 1.99
N THR A 370 -83.31 1.23 0.96
CA THR A 370 -83.12 0.76 -0.45
C THR A 370 -84.48 0.88 -1.20
N ASN A 371 -84.57 1.70 -2.28
CA ASN A 371 -84.54 1.37 -3.73
C ASN A 371 -85.59 0.30 -4.16
N ASP A 372 -86.28 0.33 -5.30
CA ASP A 372 -85.85 0.73 -6.64
C ASP A 372 -87.03 0.97 -7.64
N ALA A 373 -86.70 1.76 -8.67
CA ALA A 373 -87.30 2.04 -9.99
C ALA A 373 -88.73 1.60 -10.42
N GLY A 374 -89.50 2.57 -10.99
CA GLY A 374 -90.31 2.35 -12.21
C GLY A 374 -91.69 3.01 -12.31
N TYR A 375 -91.72 4.23 -12.88
CA TYR A 375 -92.88 4.97 -13.43
C TYR A 375 -93.93 5.56 -12.46
N LEU A 376 -93.76 6.84 -12.11
CA LEU A 376 -94.87 7.70 -11.66
C LEU A 376 -95.59 8.27 -12.89
N THR A 377 -96.87 7.94 -13.05
CA THR A 377 -97.78 8.53 -14.05
C THR A 377 -98.43 9.84 -13.60
N SER A 378 -97.84 10.54 -12.62
CA SER A 378 -98.26 11.89 -12.25
C SER A 378 -97.18 12.61 -11.43
N GLU A 379 -96.89 13.84 -11.85
CA GLU A 379 -96.11 14.88 -11.17
C GLU A 379 -96.69 15.15 -9.75
N VAL A 380 -95.84 15.18 -8.71
CA VAL A 380 -96.29 15.37 -7.30
C VAL A 380 -95.79 16.67 -6.66
N ASP A 381 -94.85 17.42 -7.23
CA ASP A 381 -94.39 18.67 -6.60
C ASP A 381 -94.25 19.91 -7.50
N GLY A 382 -94.40 19.81 -8.82
CA GLY A 382 -94.55 20.96 -9.71
C GLY A 382 -93.43 22.01 -9.62
N SER A 383 -92.21 21.61 -9.22
CA SER A 383 -91.10 22.53 -8.99
C SER A 383 -90.06 22.49 -10.12
N VAL A 384 -89.86 23.62 -10.80
CA VAL A 384 -88.90 23.82 -11.91
C VAL A 384 -87.45 24.05 -11.45
N THR A 385 -87.07 23.59 -10.26
CA THR A 385 -85.74 23.89 -9.68
C THR A 385 -84.81 22.68 -9.50
N ASN A 386 -85.21 21.48 -9.95
CA ASN A 386 -84.36 20.28 -9.86
C ASN A 386 -83.59 19.95 -11.14
N GLU A 387 -83.21 20.95 -11.92
CA GLU A 387 -82.61 20.75 -13.24
C GLU A 387 -81.36 21.63 -13.39
N LEU A 388 -80.19 20.98 -13.29
CA LEU A 388 -78.81 21.50 -13.31
C LEU A 388 -78.35 22.31 -12.08
N GLN A 389 -77.53 21.68 -11.25
CA GLN A 389 -76.66 22.41 -10.32
C GLN A 389 -75.44 22.96 -11.07
N VAL A 390 -75.18 24.26 -10.95
CA VAL A 390 -73.96 24.88 -11.50
C VAL A 390 -72.88 24.90 -10.44
N LEU A 391 -71.74 24.27 -10.73
CA LEU A 391 -70.58 24.26 -9.84
C LEU A 391 -69.87 25.61 -9.92
N SER A 392 -69.66 26.25 -8.77
CA SER A 392 -68.80 27.44 -8.66
C SER A 392 -67.70 27.19 -7.63
N ILE A 393 -66.48 27.67 -7.90
CA ILE A 393 -65.33 27.46 -7.01
C ILE A 393 -64.96 28.79 -6.35
N SER A 394 -64.79 28.78 -5.03
CA SER A 394 -64.23 29.89 -4.27
C SER A 394 -63.29 29.35 -3.19
N ASN A 395 -62.02 29.73 -3.26
CA ASN A 395 -60.91 29.20 -2.46
C ASN A 395 -60.80 27.67 -2.55
N ASP A 396 -60.80 26.99 -1.41
CA ASP A 396 -60.71 25.54 -1.23
C ASP A 396 -62.08 24.86 -1.27
N THR A 397 -63.14 25.55 -1.70
CA THR A 397 -64.51 25.04 -1.59
C THR A 397 -65.25 25.13 -2.93
N ILE A 398 -65.80 23.99 -3.37
CA ILE A 398 -66.74 23.90 -4.48
C ILE A 398 -68.15 24.10 -3.93
N TYR A 399 -68.88 25.08 -4.45
CA TYR A 399 -70.25 25.41 -4.08
C TYR A 399 -71.23 24.95 -5.15
N LEU A 400 -72.34 24.36 -4.69
CA LEU A 400 -73.52 24.00 -5.46
C LEU A 400 -74.55 25.13 -5.37
N THR A 401 -75.37 25.30 -6.42
CA THR A 401 -76.37 26.37 -6.50
C THR A 401 -77.49 26.28 -5.45
N ASP A 402 -77.65 25.14 -4.78
CA ASP A 402 -78.60 24.94 -3.67
C ASP A 402 -78.02 25.32 -2.30
N GLY A 403 -76.77 25.81 -2.25
CA GLY A 403 -76.08 26.17 -1.01
C GLY A 403 -75.28 25.02 -0.38
N GLY A 404 -75.32 23.82 -0.96
CA GLY A 404 -74.40 22.74 -0.62
C GLY A 404 -72.95 23.10 -0.99
N PHE A 405 -71.98 22.62 -0.22
CA PHE A 405 -70.57 22.84 -0.52
C PHE A 405 -69.74 21.60 -0.22
N VAL A 406 -68.72 21.35 -1.05
CA VAL A 406 -67.66 20.37 -0.81
C VAL A 406 -66.38 21.15 -0.61
N LYS A 407 -65.83 21.09 0.60
CA LYS A 407 -64.51 21.62 0.89
C LYS A 407 -63.48 20.64 0.34
N LEU A 408 -62.74 21.05 -0.68
CA LEU A 408 -61.59 20.32 -1.18
C LEU A 408 -60.58 20.25 -0.03
N SER A 409 -60.05 19.06 0.24
CA SER A 409 -58.99 18.93 1.24
C SER A 409 -57.82 19.82 0.82
N VAL A 410 -57.53 20.85 1.61
CA VAL A 410 -56.27 21.60 1.49
C VAL A 410 -55.14 20.59 1.51
N ALA A 411 -54.28 20.65 0.49
CA ALA A 411 -53.19 19.71 0.27
C ALA A 411 -52.40 19.50 1.57
N THR A 412 -52.25 18.22 1.95
CA THR A 412 -51.26 17.68 2.90
C THR A 412 -50.75 18.68 3.95
N ILE A 413 -51.52 18.88 5.01
CA ILE A 413 -51.05 19.57 6.20
C ILE A 413 -50.02 18.63 6.86
N LEU A 414 -48.75 19.05 6.93
CA LEU A 414 -47.82 18.49 7.89
C LEU A 414 -48.40 18.80 9.27
N ALA A 415 -48.97 17.79 9.94
CA ALA A 415 -49.57 17.97 11.25
C ALA A 415 -48.47 18.33 12.26
N ASP A 416 -48.37 19.60 12.60
CA ASP A 416 -47.55 20.11 13.68
C ASP A 416 -48.45 20.50 14.87
N ALA A 417 -48.16 19.97 16.05
CA ALA A 417 -49.06 20.03 17.20
C ALA A 417 -49.10 21.41 17.87
N ASP A 418 -48.05 22.22 17.71
CA ASP A 418 -47.94 23.57 18.28
C ASP A 418 -47.86 24.70 17.23
N ASN A 419 -47.89 24.35 15.93
CA ASN A 419 -47.81 25.26 14.78
C ASN A 419 -46.53 26.10 14.71
N ASP A 420 -45.45 25.66 15.33
CA ASP A 420 -44.16 26.34 15.29
C ASP A 420 -43.29 25.92 14.09
N THR A 421 -43.63 24.80 13.46
CA THR A 421 -42.95 24.18 12.33
C THR A 421 -43.85 24.23 11.10
N LYS A 422 -43.39 24.95 10.07
CA LYS A 422 -44.18 25.17 8.85
C LYS A 422 -43.28 25.16 7.62
N ILE A 423 -43.80 24.60 6.53
CA ILE A 423 -43.27 24.81 5.18
C ILE A 423 -44.15 25.85 4.52
N GLN A 424 -43.57 26.99 4.12
CA GLN A 424 -44.31 28.07 3.47
C GLN A 424 -43.89 28.17 2.02
N VAL A 425 -44.88 28.30 1.13
CA VAL A 425 -44.69 28.58 -0.28
C VAL A 425 -45.29 29.95 -0.53
N GLU A 426 -44.46 30.91 -0.95
CA GLU A 426 -44.84 32.26 -1.43
C GLU A 426 -45.61 33.15 -0.41
N GLU A 427 -45.03 34.25 0.09
CA GLU A 427 -45.77 35.22 0.95
C GLU A 427 -46.47 36.34 0.15
N SER A 428 -46.14 36.49 -1.13
CA SER A 428 -46.81 37.42 -2.05
C SER A 428 -46.85 36.84 -3.45
N THR A 429 -47.72 37.38 -4.32
CA THR A 429 -47.89 36.90 -5.71
C THR A 429 -46.63 36.96 -6.56
N ASP A 430 -45.62 37.71 -6.11
CA ASP A 430 -44.39 37.97 -6.86
C ASP A 430 -43.16 37.32 -6.18
N GLU A 431 -43.35 36.62 -5.06
CA GLU A 431 -42.26 36.03 -4.28
C GLU A 431 -42.10 34.54 -4.56
N ASP A 432 -41.24 34.18 -5.52
CA ASP A 432 -40.90 32.79 -5.84
C ASP A 432 -39.96 32.14 -4.79
N ILE A 433 -40.41 32.02 -3.54
CA ILE A 433 -39.62 31.52 -2.39
C ILE A 433 -40.35 30.40 -1.63
N ILE A 434 -39.60 29.35 -1.26
CA ILE A 434 -40.04 28.28 -0.35
C ILE A 434 -39.25 28.36 0.95
N ARG A 435 -39.91 28.35 2.11
CA ARG A 435 -39.30 28.44 3.45
C ARG A 435 -39.59 27.20 4.29
N PHE A 436 -38.63 26.83 5.11
CA PHE A 436 -38.75 25.82 6.16
C PHE A 436 -38.48 26.50 7.50
N ASP A 437 -39.54 26.70 8.27
CA ASP A 437 -39.49 27.31 9.59
C ASP A 437 -39.64 26.24 10.68
N VAL A 438 -38.89 26.41 11.77
CA VAL A 438 -38.96 25.57 12.97
C VAL A 438 -38.90 26.48 14.19
N GLY A 439 -39.83 26.35 15.14
CA GLY A 439 -39.90 27.26 16.30
C GLY A 439 -40.09 28.72 15.91
N GLY A 440 -40.76 29.00 14.78
CA GLY A 440 -40.93 30.35 14.23
C GLY A 440 -39.65 31.00 13.68
N THR A 441 -38.58 30.23 13.45
CA THR A 441 -37.31 30.71 12.86
C THR A 441 -37.08 30.06 11.50
N GLU A 442 -36.80 30.87 10.48
CA GLU A 442 -36.39 30.38 9.15
C GLU A 442 -35.08 29.59 9.26
N LYS A 443 -35.09 28.30 8.89
CA LYS A 443 -33.89 27.44 8.90
C LYS A 443 -33.34 27.20 7.51
N TRP A 444 -34.22 27.02 6.53
CA TRP A 444 -33.84 26.84 5.13
C TRP A 444 -34.78 27.64 4.22
N VAL A 445 -34.22 28.27 3.20
CA VAL A 445 -34.97 29.07 2.23
C VAL A 445 -34.50 28.74 0.81
N MET A 446 -35.41 28.42 -0.09
CA MET A 446 -35.15 28.28 -1.52
C MET A 446 -35.45 29.60 -2.22
N ILE A 447 -34.44 30.22 -2.84
CA ILE A 447 -34.57 31.50 -3.57
C ILE A 447 -34.06 31.29 -4.99
N GLY A 448 -34.96 31.37 -5.98
CA GLY A 448 -34.63 31.01 -7.36
C GLY A 448 -34.17 29.56 -7.45
N SER A 449 -32.93 29.31 -7.86
CA SER A 449 -32.36 27.96 -7.99
C SER A 449 -31.40 27.57 -6.85
N ARG A 450 -31.43 28.26 -5.69
CA ARG A 450 -30.50 28.02 -4.57
C ARG A 450 -31.25 27.68 -3.28
N LEU A 451 -30.73 26.70 -2.53
CA LEU A 451 -31.14 26.39 -1.16
C LEU A 451 -30.15 27.01 -0.18
N GLU A 452 -30.62 27.89 0.72
CA GLU A 452 -29.79 28.66 1.64
C GLU A 452 -30.13 28.31 3.09
N ALA A 453 -29.11 27.98 3.90
CA ALA A 453 -29.26 27.83 5.35
C ALA A 453 -29.33 29.22 6.00
N LYS A 454 -30.29 29.41 6.92
CA LYS A 454 -30.51 30.67 7.65
C LYS A 454 -30.36 30.46 9.15
N ASN A 455 -29.96 31.52 9.85
CA ASN A 455 -29.80 31.53 11.31
C ASN A 455 -28.82 30.46 11.85
N THR A 456 -27.79 30.15 11.06
CA THR A 456 -26.72 29.18 11.37
C THR A 456 -25.33 29.82 11.40
N GLY A 457 -25.24 31.15 11.44
CA GLY A 457 -23.93 31.81 11.41
C GLY A 457 -23.17 31.63 10.09
N MET A 458 -23.90 31.55 8.97
CA MET A 458 -23.37 31.19 7.65
C MET A 458 -22.76 29.78 7.56
N SER A 459 -23.10 28.90 8.52
CA SER A 459 -22.72 27.50 8.50
C SER A 459 -23.79 26.61 7.87
N VAL A 460 -23.41 25.43 7.41
CA VAL A 460 -24.30 24.38 6.90
C VAL A 460 -24.27 23.19 7.87
N PHE A 461 -25.43 22.82 8.42
CA PHE A 461 -25.58 21.68 9.33
C PHE A 461 -26.58 20.68 8.76
N ILE A 462 -26.15 19.45 8.50
CA ILE A 462 -26.99 18.39 7.94
C ILE A 462 -26.71 17.08 8.69
N GLY A 463 -27.74 16.48 9.29
CA GLY A 463 -27.65 15.24 10.07
C GLY A 463 -27.88 15.45 11.57
N PHE A 464 -28.23 14.37 12.27
CA PHE A 464 -28.58 14.43 13.69
C PHE A 464 -27.40 14.94 14.53
N GLU A 465 -27.64 15.99 15.33
CA GLU A 465 -26.66 16.69 16.17
C GLU A 465 -25.43 17.28 15.42
N ALA A 466 -25.51 17.48 14.11
CA ALA A 466 -24.49 18.22 13.38
C ALA A 466 -24.47 19.69 13.88
N GLY A 467 -23.30 20.18 14.32
CA GLY A 467 -23.16 21.55 14.84
C GLY A 467 -23.98 21.90 16.10
N LEU A 468 -24.41 20.91 16.89
CA LEU A 468 -25.34 21.11 18.01
C LEU A 468 -24.94 22.23 18.99
N ASN A 469 -23.65 22.35 19.32
CA ASN A 469 -23.15 23.32 20.30
C ASN A 469 -22.64 24.63 19.66
N ASP A 470 -22.80 24.83 18.36
CA ASP A 470 -22.30 26.01 17.65
C ASP A 470 -23.00 27.27 18.20
N ASP A 471 -22.24 28.35 18.41
CA ASP A 471 -22.77 29.61 18.93
C ASP A 471 -23.58 30.42 17.90
N LEU A 472 -23.69 29.91 16.66
CA LEU A 472 -24.49 30.47 15.56
C LEU A 472 -24.07 31.89 15.13
N ILE A 473 -22.86 32.34 15.52
CA ILE A 473 -22.24 33.54 14.96
C ILE A 473 -21.58 33.20 13.62
N SER A 474 -21.14 34.20 12.86
CA SER A 474 -20.53 34.08 11.52
C SER A 474 -19.29 33.15 11.44
N ASN A 475 -19.51 31.83 11.55
CA ASN A 475 -18.50 30.80 11.69
C ASN A 475 -18.19 30.09 10.37
N TYR A 476 -19.08 30.11 9.36
CA TYR A 476 -18.80 29.53 8.04
C TYR A 476 -18.38 28.04 8.05
N ASN A 477 -18.94 27.23 8.93
CA ASN A 477 -18.65 25.80 9.00
C ASN A 477 -19.50 25.00 8.00
N THR A 478 -18.99 23.86 7.51
CA THR A 478 -19.77 22.87 6.76
C THR A 478 -19.75 21.54 7.51
N LEU A 479 -20.82 21.19 8.21
CA LEU A 479 -20.91 20.00 9.06
C LEU A 479 -22.04 19.07 8.56
N ILE A 480 -21.67 17.93 7.99
CA ILE A 480 -22.59 17.00 7.33
C ILE A 480 -22.35 15.58 7.86
N GLY A 481 -23.35 14.98 8.47
CA GLY A 481 -23.32 13.62 9.03
C GLY A 481 -23.74 13.58 10.50
N TYR A 482 -24.04 12.38 10.99
CA TYR A 482 -24.38 12.16 12.40
C TYR A 482 -23.26 12.68 13.31
N ARG A 483 -23.58 13.65 14.18
CA ARG A 483 -22.67 14.30 15.14
C ARG A 483 -21.44 14.99 14.53
N ALA A 484 -21.49 15.37 13.25
CA ALA A 484 -20.41 16.13 12.64
C ALA A 484 -20.23 17.49 13.35
N GLY A 485 -19.02 17.75 13.87
CA GLY A 485 -18.71 18.98 14.61
C GLY A 485 -19.60 19.25 15.84
N LYS A 486 -20.18 18.22 16.47
CA LYS A 486 -21.17 18.34 17.56
C LYS A 486 -20.74 19.32 18.66
N ALA A 487 -19.50 19.23 19.14
CA ALA A 487 -19.00 20.01 20.27
C ALA A 487 -18.50 21.42 19.88
N ASN A 488 -18.58 21.80 18.60
CA ASN A 488 -18.02 23.06 18.12
C ASN A 488 -18.74 24.22 18.79
N THR A 489 -18.04 25.04 19.58
CA THR A 489 -18.66 26.18 20.27
C THR A 489 -18.42 27.47 19.51
N SER A 490 -17.17 27.75 19.11
CA SER A 490 -16.80 28.99 18.41
C SER A 490 -15.70 28.78 17.36
N GLY A 491 -15.45 27.52 16.98
CA GLY A 491 -14.57 27.20 15.86
C GLY A 491 -15.22 27.61 14.54
N PHE A 492 -14.47 28.25 13.67
CA PHE A 492 -14.92 28.76 12.38
C PHE A 492 -14.11 28.18 11.21
N GLU A 493 -14.71 28.23 10.03
CA GLU A 493 -14.18 27.77 8.74
C GLU A 493 -13.73 26.29 8.75
N ASN A 494 -14.47 25.45 9.48
CA ASN A 494 -14.24 24.00 9.50
C ASN A 494 -15.16 23.28 8.51
N THR A 495 -14.64 22.26 7.84
CA THR A 495 -15.41 21.31 7.02
C THR A 495 -15.36 19.94 7.69
N ALA A 496 -16.51 19.37 8.04
CA ALA A 496 -16.64 18.04 8.62
C ALA A 496 -17.72 17.24 7.86
N ILE A 497 -17.34 16.22 7.12
CA ILE A 497 -18.25 15.37 6.34
C ILE A 497 -18.02 13.91 6.75
N GLY A 498 -19.05 13.30 7.35
CA GLY A 498 -19.01 11.92 7.82
C GLY A 498 -19.53 11.76 9.24
N ASN A 499 -19.89 10.52 9.60
CA ASN A 499 -20.30 10.14 10.94
C ASN A 499 -19.18 10.47 11.96
N PHE A 500 -19.48 11.29 12.98
CA PHE A 500 -18.53 11.80 13.97
C PHE A 500 -17.31 12.57 13.46
N ALA A 501 -17.31 13.05 12.21
CA ALA A 501 -16.23 13.90 11.73
C ALA A 501 -16.11 15.15 12.62
N LEU A 502 -14.91 15.42 13.14
CA LEU A 502 -14.60 16.60 13.96
C LEU A 502 -15.47 16.76 15.23
N SER A 503 -16.05 15.68 15.79
CA SER A 503 -17.13 15.78 16.78
C SER A 503 -16.78 16.50 18.09
N ASN A 504 -15.51 16.48 18.53
CA ASN A 504 -15.08 17.07 19.80
C ASN A 504 -14.40 18.45 19.64
N ASN A 505 -14.38 19.02 18.42
CA ASN A 505 -13.81 20.35 18.19
C ASN A 505 -14.56 21.38 19.01
N THR A 506 -13.87 22.22 19.78
CA THR A 506 -14.52 23.28 20.56
C THR A 506 -14.22 24.65 19.96
N THR A 507 -12.94 24.94 19.72
CA THR A 507 -12.46 26.25 19.23
C THR A 507 -11.43 26.14 18.12
N GLY A 508 -11.16 24.93 17.62
CA GLY A 508 -10.29 24.71 16.47
C GLY A 508 -10.89 25.31 15.20
N ILE A 509 -10.02 25.81 14.32
CA ILE A 509 -10.40 26.60 13.13
C ILE A 509 -9.68 26.07 11.89
N PHE A 510 -10.27 26.29 10.71
CA PHE A 510 -9.69 25.90 9.43
C PHE A 510 -9.35 24.42 9.32
N ASN A 511 -10.13 23.54 9.94
CA ASN A 511 -9.93 22.09 9.85
C ASN A 511 -10.81 21.48 8.76
N THR A 512 -10.27 20.54 8.00
CA THR A 512 -11.03 19.69 7.06
C THR A 512 -11.00 18.26 7.55
N ALA A 513 -12.17 17.66 7.76
CA ALA A 513 -12.39 16.30 8.22
C ALA A 513 -13.39 15.62 7.29
N ASN A 514 -12.92 14.73 6.41
CA ASN A 514 -13.76 14.03 5.45
C ASN A 514 -13.59 12.51 5.61
N GLY A 515 -14.59 11.84 6.17
CA GLY A 515 -14.57 10.43 6.51
C GLY A 515 -15.09 10.17 7.93
N GLY A 516 -15.65 8.99 8.17
CA GLY A 516 -16.16 8.61 9.48
C GLY A 516 -15.07 8.66 10.56
N SER A 517 -15.36 9.36 11.66
CA SER A 517 -14.45 9.60 12.79
C SER A 517 -13.13 10.28 12.41
N SER A 518 -13.06 10.94 11.25
CA SER A 518 -11.90 11.76 10.90
C SER A 518 -11.80 12.96 11.87
N LEU A 519 -10.60 13.19 12.40
CA LEU A 519 -10.32 14.32 13.29
C LEU A 519 -11.23 14.42 14.55
N MET A 520 -11.82 13.30 14.98
CA MET A 520 -12.89 13.23 15.98
C MET A 520 -12.55 13.90 17.32
N SER A 521 -11.32 13.74 17.82
CA SER A 521 -10.91 14.22 19.15
C SER A 521 -10.33 15.64 19.16
N ASN A 522 -10.25 16.33 18.02
CA ASN A 522 -9.63 17.66 17.93
C ASN A 522 -10.38 18.59 18.87
N THR A 523 -9.68 19.39 19.69
CA THR A 523 -10.33 20.37 20.58
C THR A 523 -9.98 21.80 20.16
N THR A 524 -8.69 22.10 20.02
CA THR A 524 -8.19 23.44 19.70
C THR A 524 -7.21 23.48 18.51
N GLY A 525 -6.84 22.32 17.96
CA GLY A 525 -5.96 22.22 16.79
C GLY A 525 -6.51 22.95 15.57
N LYS A 526 -5.61 23.49 14.75
CA LYS A 526 -5.93 24.38 13.61
C LYS A 526 -5.25 23.92 12.34
N TYR A 527 -5.83 24.26 11.19
CA TYR A 527 -5.24 24.00 9.87
C TYR A 527 -4.91 22.52 9.63
N ASN A 528 -5.72 21.60 10.17
CA ASN A 528 -5.55 20.18 9.94
C ASN A 528 -6.44 19.72 8.78
N ALA A 529 -5.91 18.90 7.88
CA ALA A 529 -6.66 18.21 6.85
C ALA A 529 -6.63 16.70 7.12
N ALA A 530 -7.79 16.07 7.30
CA ALA A 530 -7.97 14.67 7.64
C ALA A 530 -8.98 14.06 6.65
N ILE A 531 -8.50 13.25 5.72
CA ILE A 531 -9.30 12.67 4.64
C ILE A 531 -9.16 11.15 4.68
N GLY A 532 -10.26 10.44 4.93
CA GLY A 532 -10.28 9.00 5.15
C GLY A 532 -10.97 8.65 6.47
N SER A 533 -11.53 7.44 6.56
CA SER A 533 -12.11 6.99 7.82
C SER A 533 -11.01 6.82 8.87
N TYR A 534 -11.24 7.36 10.07
CA TYR A 534 -10.28 7.36 11.16
C TYR A 534 -8.90 7.93 10.79
N SER A 535 -8.84 8.92 9.90
CA SER A 535 -7.63 9.73 9.69
C SER A 535 -7.50 10.76 10.81
N LEU A 536 -6.34 10.81 11.49
CA LEU A 536 -6.03 11.75 12.56
C LEU A 536 -7.08 11.83 13.73
N PRO A 537 -7.68 10.72 14.19
CA PRO A 537 -8.82 10.76 15.11
C PRO A 537 -8.46 11.16 16.54
N SER A 538 -7.20 10.95 16.98
CA SER A 538 -6.75 11.24 18.35
C SER A 538 -6.14 12.63 18.55
N ASN A 539 -6.12 13.47 17.51
CA ASN A 539 -5.53 14.81 17.60
C ASN A 539 -6.32 15.63 18.61
N THR A 540 -5.67 16.34 19.52
CA THR A 540 -6.33 17.23 20.48
C THR A 540 -5.92 18.68 20.23
N THR A 541 -4.62 18.96 20.18
CA THR A 541 -4.07 20.32 20.01
C THR A 541 -3.10 20.47 18.83
N GLY A 542 -2.72 19.37 18.19
CA GLY A 542 -1.84 19.39 17.02
C GLY A 542 -2.41 20.23 15.88
N SER A 543 -1.54 20.96 15.18
CA SER A 543 -1.93 21.90 14.12
C SER A 543 -1.08 21.70 12.86
N ASN A 544 -1.58 22.15 11.71
CA ASN A 544 -0.91 22.05 10.41
C ASN A 544 -0.61 20.60 9.99
N ASN A 545 -1.43 19.62 10.38
CA ASN A 545 -1.25 18.23 9.97
C ASN A 545 -2.11 17.92 8.74
N THR A 546 -1.53 17.21 7.77
CA THR A 546 -2.26 16.61 6.65
C THR A 546 -2.24 15.10 6.82
N ALA A 547 -3.39 14.47 6.88
CA ALA A 547 -3.59 13.03 7.04
C ALA A 547 -4.58 12.56 5.96
N CYS A 548 -4.15 11.71 5.04
CA CYS A 548 -4.97 11.20 3.95
C CYS A 548 -4.81 9.67 3.85
N GLY A 549 -5.86 8.92 4.16
CA GLY A 549 -5.86 7.46 4.17
C GLY A 549 -6.52 6.88 5.42
N TYR A 550 -6.86 5.59 5.36
CA TYR A 550 -7.40 4.88 6.51
C TYR A 550 -6.33 4.75 7.61
N TRP A 551 -6.65 5.18 8.83
CA TRP A 551 -5.72 5.18 9.98
C TRP A 551 -4.40 5.93 9.76
N SER A 552 -4.37 6.89 8.83
CA SER A 552 -3.22 7.79 8.69
C SER A 552 -3.13 8.70 9.93
N LEU A 553 -1.95 8.80 10.53
CA LEU A 553 -1.65 9.66 11.67
C LEU A 553 -2.52 9.35 12.91
N LEU A 554 -2.87 8.07 13.10
CA LEU A 554 -3.87 7.57 14.06
C LEU A 554 -3.69 8.09 15.49
N SER A 555 -2.49 7.94 16.05
CA SER A 555 -2.22 8.18 17.47
C SER A 555 -1.80 9.62 17.81
N ASN A 556 -1.77 10.52 16.82
CA ASN A 556 -1.21 11.86 17.01
C ASN A 556 -2.13 12.69 17.92
N THR A 557 -1.61 13.23 19.02
CA THR A 557 -2.34 14.05 19.99
C THR A 557 -1.97 15.53 19.88
N SER A 558 -0.67 15.85 19.90
CA SER A 558 -0.17 17.24 19.88
C SER A 558 0.92 17.51 18.85
N GLY A 559 1.34 16.50 18.07
CA GLY A 559 2.30 16.70 16.99
C GLY A 559 1.77 17.65 15.92
N TYR A 560 2.67 18.45 15.34
CA TYR A 560 2.33 19.49 14.36
C TYR A 560 3.17 19.39 13.08
N SER A 561 2.68 20.00 12.00
CA SER A 561 3.36 20.06 10.71
C SER A 561 3.74 18.67 10.15
N ASN A 562 2.87 17.67 10.34
CA ASN A 562 3.07 16.33 9.79
C ASN A 562 2.24 16.13 8.52
N THR A 563 2.83 15.48 7.52
CA THR A 563 2.13 15.02 6.31
C THR A 563 2.14 13.49 6.29
N ALA A 564 0.97 12.87 6.34
CA ALA A 564 0.74 11.44 6.33
C ALA A 564 -0.23 11.10 5.18
N VAL A 565 0.24 10.42 4.14
CA VAL A 565 -0.58 10.03 2.99
C VAL A 565 -0.39 8.55 2.72
N GLY A 566 -1.44 7.76 2.83
CA GLY A 566 -1.42 6.31 2.73
C GLY A 566 -1.98 5.64 3.99
N THR A 567 -2.48 4.42 3.82
CA THR A 567 -3.03 3.60 4.90
C THR A 567 -1.96 3.38 5.98
N HIS A 568 -2.31 3.57 7.26
CA HIS A 568 -1.40 3.41 8.41
C HIS A 568 -0.12 4.27 8.42
N SER A 569 0.01 5.27 7.54
CA SER A 569 1.15 6.20 7.58
C SER A 569 1.22 6.91 8.94
N LEU A 570 2.39 6.95 9.59
CA LEU A 570 2.59 7.54 10.92
C LEU A 570 1.63 7.05 12.03
N ASN A 571 1.22 5.78 11.98
CA ASN A 571 0.20 5.22 12.88
C ASN A 571 0.48 5.44 14.38
N LYS A 572 1.70 5.15 14.84
CA LYS A 572 2.10 5.25 16.26
C LYS A 572 2.65 6.61 16.67
N ASN A 573 2.68 7.59 15.77
CA ASN A 573 3.17 8.92 16.10
C ASN A 573 2.23 9.61 17.09
N THR A 574 2.70 9.96 18.29
CA THR A 574 1.88 10.62 19.33
C THR A 574 2.09 12.13 19.37
N THR A 575 3.32 12.59 19.55
CA THR A 575 3.64 14.01 19.79
C THR A 575 4.69 14.58 18.85
N ARG A 576 5.19 13.78 17.90
CA ARG A 576 6.32 14.19 17.04
C ARG A 576 5.84 15.02 15.87
N SER A 577 6.76 15.84 15.38
CA SER A 577 6.44 16.97 14.50
C SER A 577 7.42 17.07 13.34
N ASN A 578 7.00 17.77 12.28
CA ASN A 578 7.78 17.99 11.06
C ASN A 578 8.11 16.68 10.32
N LEU A 579 7.12 15.79 10.17
CA LEU A 579 7.28 14.50 9.50
C LEU A 579 6.62 14.51 8.13
N VAL A 580 7.22 13.78 7.18
CA VAL A 580 6.61 13.46 5.90
C VAL A 580 6.58 11.95 5.75
N ALA A 581 5.41 11.36 5.61
CA ALA A 581 5.18 9.93 5.41
C ALA A 581 4.19 9.74 4.26
N ILE A 582 4.67 9.31 3.10
CA ILE A 582 3.85 9.09 1.92
C ILE A 582 4.05 7.65 1.46
N GLY A 583 3.03 6.81 1.59
CA GLY A 583 3.06 5.38 1.33
C GLY A 583 2.36 4.60 2.42
N ASP A 584 1.87 3.39 2.08
CA ASP A 584 1.33 2.46 3.07
C ASP A 584 2.37 2.17 4.17
N SER A 585 1.96 2.37 5.42
CA SER A 585 2.77 2.10 6.62
C SER A 585 4.13 2.83 6.68
N ALA A 586 4.29 3.93 5.93
CA ALA A 586 5.48 4.77 6.05
C ALA A 586 5.58 5.37 7.47
N LEU A 587 6.76 5.27 8.10
CA LEU A 587 7.00 5.72 9.49
C LEU A 587 6.02 5.14 10.53
N TYR A 588 5.54 3.91 10.34
CA TYR A 588 4.50 3.30 11.18
C TYR A 588 4.78 3.36 12.69
N ASN A 589 6.00 2.98 13.12
CA ASN A 589 6.38 2.94 14.54
C ASN A 589 6.98 4.25 15.10
N ASN A 590 7.03 5.32 14.31
CA ASN A 590 7.77 6.55 14.63
C ASN A 590 7.30 7.19 15.95
N GLY A 591 8.24 7.37 16.89
CA GLY A 591 7.99 7.98 18.19
C GLY A 591 7.77 6.99 19.33
N THR A 592 7.71 5.68 19.04
CA THR A 592 7.57 4.65 20.09
C THR A 592 8.79 4.67 21.02
N GLY A 593 8.56 4.74 22.33
CA GLY A 593 9.63 4.80 23.34
C GLY A 593 10.43 6.10 23.39
N ALA A 594 10.09 7.09 22.57
CA ALA A 594 10.84 8.34 22.51
C ALA A 594 10.54 9.23 23.73
N THR A 595 11.57 9.64 24.46
CA THR A 595 11.50 10.49 25.67
C THR A 595 12.02 11.91 25.43
N GLY A 596 12.95 12.07 24.48
CA GLY A 596 13.53 13.35 24.10
C GLY A 596 12.65 14.15 23.13
N THR A 597 12.80 15.48 23.13
CA THR A 597 12.01 16.39 22.28
C THR A 597 12.42 16.36 20.80
N THR A 598 13.65 15.94 20.49
CA THR A 598 14.19 15.85 19.13
C THR A 598 14.04 14.46 18.51
N GLN A 599 13.87 13.43 19.33
CA GLN A 599 13.75 12.04 18.87
C GLN A 599 12.53 11.89 17.97
N ALA A 600 12.67 11.07 16.92
CA ALA A 600 11.61 10.76 15.98
C ALA A 600 10.99 11.98 15.28
N SER A 601 11.74 13.07 15.14
CA SER A 601 11.32 14.30 14.45
C SER A 601 12.09 14.49 13.14
N ARG A 602 11.53 15.30 12.23
CA ARG A 602 12.21 15.73 10.99
C ARG A 602 12.64 14.56 10.09
N ASN A 603 11.83 13.50 10.04
CA ASN A 603 12.01 12.38 9.13
C ASN A 603 11.13 12.56 7.88
N THR A 604 11.67 12.18 6.72
CA THR A 604 10.95 12.10 5.44
C THR A 604 10.99 10.66 4.95
N ALA A 605 9.83 10.05 4.73
CA ALA A 605 9.66 8.71 4.23
C ALA A 605 8.68 8.71 3.06
N LEU A 606 9.17 8.33 1.88
CA LEU A 606 8.41 8.27 0.63
C LEU A 606 8.50 6.85 0.06
N GLY A 607 7.42 6.09 0.09
CA GLY A 607 7.37 4.68 -0.33
C GLY A 607 6.65 3.82 0.70
N SER A 608 6.05 2.71 0.25
CA SER A 608 5.44 1.75 1.18
C SER A 608 6.52 1.16 2.10
N LYS A 609 6.22 1.16 3.40
CA LYS A 609 7.09 0.69 4.49
C LYS A 609 8.46 1.40 4.56
N ALA A 610 8.61 2.58 3.95
CA ALA A 610 9.79 3.40 4.17
C ALA A 610 9.87 3.80 5.66
N MET A 611 11.01 3.52 6.30
CA MET A 611 11.22 3.74 7.74
C MET A 611 10.18 3.09 8.67
N PHE A 612 9.64 1.92 8.31
CA PHE A 612 8.58 1.24 9.06
C PHE A 612 8.89 1.05 10.56
N SER A 613 10.10 0.61 10.90
CA SER A 613 10.52 0.30 12.27
C SER A 613 11.12 1.48 13.04
N ASN A 614 11.15 2.70 12.46
CA ASN A 614 11.75 3.85 13.13
C ASN A 614 11.06 4.13 14.46
N THR A 615 11.81 4.18 15.56
CA THR A 615 11.27 4.46 16.90
C THR A 615 11.72 5.83 17.39
N THR A 616 13.04 6.09 17.41
CA THR A 616 13.64 7.32 17.96
C THR A 616 14.55 8.06 16.98
N GLY A 617 14.91 7.43 15.85
CA GLY A 617 15.75 8.02 14.82
C GLY A 617 15.15 9.30 14.25
N PHE A 618 15.99 10.30 13.96
CA PHE A 618 15.58 11.65 13.56
C PHE A 618 16.47 12.19 12.42
N PHE A 619 16.00 13.20 11.68
CA PHE A 619 16.69 13.73 10.49
C PHE A 619 16.99 12.72 9.37
N ASN A 620 16.19 11.65 9.25
CA ASN A 620 16.38 10.68 8.18
C ASN A 620 15.54 11.03 6.95
N THR A 621 16.06 10.74 5.77
CA THR A 621 15.35 10.82 4.49
C THR A 621 15.39 9.46 3.81
N ALA A 622 14.22 8.85 3.60
CA ALA A 622 14.04 7.56 2.94
C ALA A 622 13.09 7.72 1.75
N SER A 623 13.50 7.24 0.57
CA SER A 623 12.71 7.27 -0.65
C SER A 623 12.84 5.95 -1.39
N GLY A 624 11.76 5.18 -1.49
CA GLY A 624 11.72 3.84 -2.08
C GLY A 624 10.98 2.85 -1.21
N PHE A 625 10.51 1.75 -1.82
CA PHE A 625 9.93 0.63 -1.09
C PHE A 625 10.94 0.07 -0.10
N GLU A 626 10.55 -0.04 1.18
CA GLU A 626 11.36 -0.59 2.28
C GLU A 626 12.73 0.08 2.47
N SER A 627 12.89 1.33 2.01
CA SER A 627 14.07 2.13 2.31
C SER A 627 14.13 2.45 3.81
N LEU A 628 15.29 2.21 4.46
CA LEU A 628 15.48 2.35 5.92
C LEU A 628 14.49 1.52 6.77
N TYR A 629 14.00 0.39 6.26
CA TYR A 629 12.91 -0.40 6.89
C TYR A 629 13.13 -0.70 8.38
N SER A 630 14.28 -1.25 8.76
CA SER A 630 14.61 -1.64 10.14
C SER A 630 15.35 -0.56 10.93
N ASN A 631 15.31 0.71 10.51
CA ASN A 631 15.90 1.78 11.30
C ASN A 631 15.21 1.91 12.64
N THR A 632 15.91 1.91 13.77
CA THR A 632 15.28 2.09 15.09
C THR A 632 15.64 3.44 15.70
N SER A 633 16.94 3.69 15.90
CA SER A 633 17.46 4.93 16.52
C SER A 633 18.46 5.69 15.63
N GLY A 634 18.90 5.10 14.52
CA GLY A 634 19.80 5.74 13.56
C GLY A 634 19.29 7.11 13.09
N ASN A 635 20.18 8.08 12.97
CA ASN A 635 19.86 9.47 12.65
C ASN A 635 20.69 10.02 11.49
N SER A 636 20.18 11.07 10.84
CA SER A 636 20.85 11.77 9.75
C SER A 636 21.19 10.90 8.53
N ASN A 637 20.44 9.81 8.29
CA ASN A 637 20.67 8.92 7.15
C ASN A 637 19.85 9.38 5.93
N THR A 638 20.44 9.25 4.73
CA THR A 638 19.77 9.46 3.44
C THR A 638 19.78 8.16 2.66
N ALA A 639 18.60 7.65 2.31
CA ALA A 639 18.42 6.40 1.58
C ALA A 639 17.46 6.62 0.41
N ASN A 640 17.90 6.31 -0.82
CA ASN A 640 17.08 6.46 -2.01
C ASN A 640 17.23 5.24 -2.94
N GLY A 641 16.14 4.49 -3.10
CA GLY A 641 16.05 3.27 -3.89
C GLY A 641 15.41 2.13 -3.12
N TYR A 642 15.12 1.03 -3.82
CA TYR A 642 14.50 -0.18 -3.25
C TYR A 642 15.41 -0.81 -2.18
N SER A 643 14.85 -1.03 -0.98
CA SER A 643 15.50 -1.67 0.17
C SER A 643 16.92 -1.13 0.46
N THR A 644 17.12 0.17 0.27
CA THR A 644 18.36 0.87 0.65
C THR A 644 18.45 1.02 2.15
N LEU A 645 19.63 0.80 2.75
CA LEU A 645 19.81 0.88 4.21
C LEU A 645 18.79 0.01 4.99
N TYR A 646 18.36 -1.12 4.42
CA TYR A 646 17.25 -1.93 4.93
C TYR A 646 17.41 -2.30 6.40
N SER A 647 18.57 -2.79 6.81
CA SER A 647 18.86 -3.20 8.20
C SER A 647 19.61 -2.15 9.03
N ASN A 648 19.32 -0.85 8.86
CA ASN A 648 20.06 0.21 9.58
C ASN A 648 19.64 0.45 11.04
N THR A 649 20.01 -0.40 12.01
CA THR A 649 19.44 -0.29 13.37
C THR A 649 19.81 1.03 14.07
N THR A 650 21.10 1.36 14.17
CA THR A 650 21.63 2.50 14.93
C THR A 650 22.58 3.39 14.15
N GLY A 651 22.94 3.01 12.92
CA GLY A 651 23.89 3.74 12.08
C GLY A 651 23.52 5.22 11.84
N VAL A 652 24.55 6.07 11.75
CA VAL A 652 24.40 7.54 11.70
C VAL A 652 25.10 8.14 10.47
N SER A 653 24.48 9.15 9.86
CA SER A 653 25.09 9.94 8.77
C SER A 653 25.50 9.10 7.55
N ASN A 654 24.74 8.06 7.22
CA ASN A 654 24.97 7.27 6.02
C ASN A 654 24.19 7.83 4.82
N SER A 655 24.78 7.73 3.63
CA SER A 655 24.17 8.14 2.36
C SER A 655 24.17 6.97 1.39
N ALA A 656 23.00 6.41 1.07
CA ALA A 656 22.85 5.29 0.15
C ALA A 656 21.90 5.58 -1.02
N PHE A 657 22.33 5.28 -2.24
CA PHE A 657 21.56 5.50 -3.47
C PHE A 657 21.67 4.27 -4.39
N GLY A 658 20.55 3.64 -4.76
CA GLY A 658 20.52 2.49 -5.67
C GLY A 658 19.66 1.32 -5.14
N PHE A 659 19.65 0.18 -5.84
CA PHE A 659 18.96 -1.02 -5.35
C PHE A 659 19.82 -1.72 -4.30
N VAL A 660 19.32 -1.88 -3.06
CA VAL A 660 19.99 -2.59 -1.96
C VAL A 660 21.40 -2.02 -1.64
N ALA A 661 21.60 -0.72 -1.91
CA ALA A 661 22.82 -0.05 -1.48
C ALA A 661 22.86 0.01 0.06
N LEU A 662 23.99 -0.40 0.64
CA LEU A 662 24.22 -0.41 2.08
C LEU A 662 23.17 -1.23 2.89
N GLY A 663 22.71 -2.35 2.34
CA GLY A 663 21.55 -3.10 2.83
C GLY A 663 21.64 -3.62 4.27
N LEU A 664 22.82 -3.99 4.78
CA LEU A 664 22.98 -4.68 6.08
C LEU A 664 23.65 -3.85 7.21
N ASN A 665 23.57 -2.52 7.16
CA ASN A 665 24.33 -1.60 8.04
C ASN A 665 23.83 -1.50 9.49
N ASP A 666 24.22 -2.39 10.38
CA ASP A 666 23.77 -2.40 11.78
C ASP A 666 24.10 -1.08 12.54
N ASP A 667 25.38 -0.77 12.74
CA ASP A 667 25.87 0.41 13.49
C ASP A 667 26.89 1.27 12.72
N GLY A 668 27.13 0.95 11.45
CA GLY A 668 28.04 1.70 10.59
C GLY A 668 27.63 3.18 10.43
N HIS A 669 28.62 4.08 10.27
CA HIS A 669 28.39 5.52 10.24
C HIS A 669 29.32 6.24 9.26
N ASN A 670 28.87 7.39 8.76
CA ASN A 670 29.59 8.18 7.76
C ASN A 670 29.99 7.38 6.51
N ASN A 671 29.15 6.43 6.08
CA ASN A 671 29.34 5.67 4.85
C ASN A 671 28.58 6.32 3.68
N THR A 672 29.18 6.35 2.50
CA THR A 672 28.52 6.73 1.24
C THR A 672 28.52 5.55 0.29
N ALA A 673 27.36 5.07 -0.15
CA ALA A 673 27.19 3.95 -1.07
C ALA A 673 26.29 4.35 -2.24
N ILE A 674 26.81 4.30 -3.47
CA ILE A 674 26.05 4.69 -4.66
C ILE A 674 26.22 3.60 -5.73
N GLY A 675 25.11 3.00 -6.16
CA GLY A 675 25.08 1.94 -7.17
C GLY A 675 24.33 0.69 -6.69
N PHE A 676 24.03 -0.21 -7.62
CA PHE A 676 23.39 -1.49 -7.32
C PHE A 676 24.26 -2.31 -6.34
N ALA A 677 23.68 -2.62 -5.17
CA ALA A 677 24.30 -3.41 -4.11
C ALA A 677 25.73 -2.96 -3.73
N SER A 678 26.02 -1.66 -3.85
CA SER A 678 27.25 -1.09 -3.30
C SER A 678 27.22 -1.22 -1.77
N MET A 679 28.29 -1.76 -1.18
CA MET A 679 28.40 -2.00 0.28
C MET A 679 27.27 -2.83 0.91
N ALA A 680 26.67 -3.77 0.18
CA ALA A 680 25.47 -4.49 0.64
C ALA A 680 25.65 -5.27 1.96
N SER A 681 26.85 -5.81 2.25
CA SER A 681 27.13 -6.60 3.46
C SER A 681 27.87 -5.82 4.56
N ASN A 682 27.74 -4.49 4.58
CA ASN A 682 28.34 -3.63 5.61
C ASN A 682 27.66 -3.82 6.95
N THR A 683 28.33 -4.31 8.00
CA THR A 683 27.71 -4.47 9.33
C THR A 683 28.09 -3.32 10.26
N SER A 684 29.39 -3.11 10.49
CA SER A 684 29.90 -2.15 11.50
C SER A 684 31.01 -1.24 10.99
N CYS A 685 30.97 -0.88 9.71
CA CYS A 685 32.04 -0.09 9.12
C CYS A 685 31.80 1.41 9.21
N HIS A 686 32.88 2.19 9.16
CA HIS A 686 32.80 3.64 9.19
C HIS A 686 33.70 4.29 8.13
N TYR A 687 33.31 5.48 7.70
CA TYR A 687 34.10 6.35 6.82
C TYR A 687 34.46 5.72 5.46
N ASN A 688 33.60 4.86 4.92
CA ASN A 688 33.80 4.32 3.58
C ASN A 688 33.03 5.11 2.53
N SER A 689 33.62 5.28 1.35
CA SER A 689 32.97 5.86 0.17
C SER A 689 33.03 4.86 -0.97
N ALA A 690 31.90 4.34 -1.41
CA ALA A 690 31.78 3.37 -2.48
C ALA A 690 30.82 3.85 -3.57
N LEU A 691 31.33 3.98 -4.79
CA LEU A 691 30.55 4.39 -5.95
C LEU A 691 30.76 3.39 -7.09
N GLY A 692 29.73 2.64 -7.44
CA GLY A 692 29.79 1.62 -8.49
C GLY A 692 28.94 0.40 -8.15
N VAL A 693 28.61 -0.38 -9.17
CA VAL A 693 27.85 -1.62 -9.00
C VAL A 693 28.73 -2.65 -8.31
N LEU A 694 28.22 -3.21 -7.20
CA LEU A 694 28.88 -4.23 -6.38
C LEU A 694 30.28 -3.82 -5.87
N SER A 695 30.54 -2.51 -5.76
CA SER A 695 31.75 -1.99 -5.12
C SER A 695 31.68 -2.22 -3.61
N LEU A 696 32.79 -2.69 -3.04
CA LEU A 696 32.90 -2.97 -1.59
C LEU A 696 31.81 -3.91 -1.03
N TYR A 697 31.27 -4.80 -1.87
CA TYR A 697 30.07 -5.60 -1.58
C TYR A 697 30.16 -6.41 -0.27
N SER A 698 31.27 -7.12 -0.05
CA SER A 698 31.46 -8.04 1.09
C SER A 698 32.09 -7.40 2.33
N ASN A 699 32.16 -6.07 2.42
CA ASN A 699 32.88 -5.38 3.50
C ASN A 699 32.10 -5.45 4.79
N THR A 700 32.63 -6.10 5.82
CA THR A 700 31.96 -6.31 7.11
C THR A 700 32.43 -5.33 8.18
N THR A 701 33.74 -5.13 8.34
CA THR A 701 34.32 -4.20 9.34
C THR A 701 35.41 -3.27 8.79
N GLY A 702 35.77 -3.38 7.51
CA GLY A 702 36.77 -2.51 6.89
C GLY A 702 36.37 -1.03 6.90
N THR A 703 37.26 -0.15 7.34
CA THR A 703 37.00 1.30 7.49
C THR A 703 37.92 2.15 6.62
N ASN A 704 37.54 3.42 6.39
CA ASN A 704 38.35 4.39 5.65
C ASN A 704 38.70 3.96 4.21
N ASN A 705 37.87 3.15 3.57
CA ASN A 705 38.08 2.74 2.18
C ASN A 705 37.38 3.69 1.20
N THR A 706 38.07 4.06 0.13
CA THR A 706 37.50 4.84 -0.98
C THR A 706 37.52 3.98 -2.23
N THR A 707 36.36 3.66 -2.78
CA THR A 707 36.23 2.87 -4.01
C THR A 707 35.31 3.51 -5.05
N PHE A 708 35.74 3.43 -6.31
CA PHE A 708 34.99 3.87 -7.47
C PHE A 708 35.15 2.84 -8.60
N GLY A 709 34.04 2.28 -9.11
CA GLY A 709 34.03 1.41 -10.28
C GLY A 709 33.29 0.10 -10.09
N TYR A 710 33.01 -0.59 -11.20
CA TYR A 710 32.37 -1.90 -11.20
C TYR A 710 33.27 -2.94 -10.50
N LEU A 711 32.71 -3.65 -9.52
CA LEU A 711 33.38 -4.72 -8.75
C LEU A 711 34.68 -4.30 -8.03
N SER A 712 34.95 -3.01 -7.90
CA SER A 712 36.14 -2.54 -7.18
C SER A 712 36.06 -2.92 -5.71
N MET A 713 37.13 -3.52 -5.18
CA MET A 713 37.21 -4.07 -3.81
C MET A 713 36.04 -4.99 -3.41
N ARG A 714 35.45 -5.73 -4.36
CA ARG A 714 34.25 -6.56 -4.11
C ARG A 714 34.37 -7.49 -2.90
N PHE A 715 35.50 -8.15 -2.72
CA PHE A 715 35.72 -9.16 -1.68
C PHE A 715 36.40 -8.64 -0.41
N ASN A 716 36.62 -7.33 -0.29
CA ASN A 716 37.20 -6.78 0.93
C ASN A 716 36.23 -6.99 2.09
N THR A 717 36.67 -7.61 3.19
CA THR A 717 35.89 -7.86 4.40
C THR A 717 36.34 -6.93 5.54
N THR A 718 37.63 -6.94 5.88
CA THR A 718 38.19 -6.20 7.03
C THR A 718 39.33 -5.24 6.68
N GLY A 719 39.78 -5.22 5.43
CA GLY A 719 40.83 -4.31 4.97
C GLY A 719 40.43 -2.84 5.13
N TYR A 720 41.38 -1.99 5.50
CA TYR A 720 41.16 -0.58 5.82
C TYR A 720 42.13 0.36 5.11
N SER A 721 41.76 1.64 5.02
CA SER A 721 42.58 2.70 4.41
C SER A 721 43.04 2.37 2.98
N ASN A 722 42.17 1.76 2.18
CA ASN A 722 42.46 1.45 0.78
C ASN A 722 41.79 2.45 -0.17
N VAL A 723 42.46 2.74 -1.28
CA VAL A 723 41.93 3.51 -2.41
C VAL A 723 41.87 2.62 -3.63
N ALA A 724 40.69 2.42 -4.21
CA ALA A 724 40.46 1.56 -5.37
C ALA A 724 39.59 2.25 -6.42
N ILE A 725 40.18 2.70 -7.52
CA ILE A 725 39.49 3.47 -8.56
C ILE A 725 39.69 2.77 -9.90
N GLY A 726 38.62 2.28 -10.50
CA GLY A 726 38.61 1.56 -11.76
C GLY A 726 37.97 0.17 -11.63
N THR A 727 37.47 -0.35 -12.75
CA THR A 727 36.87 -1.69 -12.82
C THR A 727 37.82 -2.75 -12.31
N ASN A 728 37.34 -3.62 -11.41
CA ASN A 728 38.11 -4.72 -10.82
C ASN A 728 39.42 -4.30 -10.10
N SER A 729 39.57 -3.03 -9.72
CA SER A 729 40.69 -2.60 -8.87
C SER A 729 40.59 -3.27 -7.49
N LEU A 730 41.70 -3.84 -7.00
CA LEU A 730 41.75 -4.60 -5.74
C LEU A 730 40.71 -5.73 -5.62
N TYR A 731 40.32 -6.37 -6.73
CA TYR A 731 39.23 -7.32 -6.78
C TYR A 731 39.34 -8.48 -5.76
N ASN A 732 40.49 -9.17 -5.72
CA ASN A 732 40.71 -10.30 -4.80
C ASN A 732 41.26 -9.88 -3.42
N ASN A 733 41.30 -8.58 -3.11
CA ASN A 733 41.71 -8.14 -1.77
C ASN A 733 40.61 -8.49 -0.75
N THR A 734 40.95 -9.29 0.26
CA THR A 734 40.03 -9.65 1.33
C THR A 734 40.27 -8.83 2.61
N THR A 735 41.48 -8.83 3.15
CA THR A 735 41.75 -8.18 4.45
C THR A 735 42.96 -7.24 4.46
N ARG A 736 43.53 -6.91 3.31
CA ARG A 736 44.75 -6.10 3.27
C ARG A 736 44.43 -4.61 3.28
N SER A 737 45.39 -3.83 3.77
CA SER A 737 45.21 -2.42 4.12
C SER A 737 46.33 -1.55 3.57
N ASN A 738 46.06 -0.25 3.52
CA ASN A 738 46.98 0.79 3.07
C ASN A 738 47.41 0.60 1.60
N LEU A 739 46.45 0.31 0.74
CA LEU A 739 46.68 0.08 -0.70
C LEU A 739 46.16 1.26 -1.52
N VAL A 740 46.86 1.55 -2.62
CA VAL A 740 46.38 2.48 -3.65
C VAL A 740 46.34 1.73 -4.97
N ALA A 741 45.17 1.57 -5.56
CA ALA A 741 44.94 0.92 -6.85
C ALA A 741 44.07 1.82 -7.74
N ILE A 742 44.69 2.50 -8.70
CA ILE A 742 43.99 3.42 -9.60
C ILE A 742 44.23 2.95 -11.04
N GLY A 743 43.20 2.38 -11.67
CA GLY A 743 43.21 1.81 -13.02
C GLY A 743 42.43 0.50 -13.10
N ASP A 744 42.02 0.12 -14.31
CA ASP A 744 41.44 -1.21 -14.58
C ASP A 744 42.36 -2.31 -14.05
N SER A 745 41.82 -3.17 -13.18
CA SER A 745 42.49 -4.35 -12.67
C SER A 745 43.85 -4.06 -11.99
N ALA A 746 44.06 -2.84 -11.48
CA ALA A 746 45.23 -2.53 -10.67
C ALA A 746 45.18 -3.34 -9.35
N LEU A 747 46.29 -4.00 -8.99
CA LEU A 747 46.38 -4.88 -7.81
C LEU A 747 45.30 -5.99 -7.76
N TYR A 748 44.85 -6.49 -8.91
CA TYR A 748 43.74 -7.44 -9.01
C TYR A 748 43.88 -8.68 -8.09
N ASN A 749 45.07 -9.30 -8.02
CA ASN A 749 45.31 -10.50 -7.22
C ASN A 749 45.87 -10.24 -5.81
N ASN A 750 45.99 -8.97 -5.39
CA ASN A 750 46.69 -8.59 -4.16
C ASN A 750 46.04 -9.22 -2.91
N GLY A 751 46.83 -9.98 -2.15
CA GLY A 751 46.39 -10.64 -0.92
C GLY A 751 46.00 -12.11 -1.09
N THR A 752 45.98 -12.63 -2.31
CA THR A 752 45.67 -14.04 -2.58
C THR A 752 46.68 -14.97 -1.90
N GLY A 753 46.20 -15.93 -1.11
CA GLY A 753 47.04 -16.93 -0.43
C GLY A 753 47.90 -16.39 0.73
N VAL A 754 47.67 -15.14 1.17
CA VAL A 754 48.44 -14.54 2.26
C VAL A 754 48.03 -15.11 3.62
N THR A 755 49.03 -15.48 4.42
CA THR A 755 48.88 -15.96 5.80
C THR A 755 49.41 -14.98 6.87
N LEU A 756 50.27 -14.02 6.50
CA LEU A 756 50.92 -13.08 7.41
C LEU A 756 50.35 -11.66 7.25
N SER A 757 50.24 -10.92 8.36
CA SER A 757 49.55 -9.62 8.39
C SER A 757 50.24 -8.50 7.58
N TRP A 758 51.55 -8.60 7.36
CA TRP A 758 52.32 -7.60 6.61
C TRP A 758 52.40 -7.87 5.10
N HIS A 759 52.08 -9.08 4.64
CA HIS A 759 52.10 -9.40 3.21
C HIS A 759 51.01 -8.64 2.44
N ALA A 760 51.32 -8.28 1.19
CA ALA A 760 50.40 -7.59 0.30
C ALA A 760 49.83 -6.28 0.87
N THR A 761 50.62 -5.58 1.69
CA THR A 761 50.29 -4.27 2.26
C THR A 761 51.18 -3.18 1.67
N ARG A 762 50.74 -1.91 1.78
CA ARG A 762 51.53 -0.73 1.40
C ARG A 762 51.98 -0.70 -0.08
N ASN A 763 51.21 -1.33 -0.97
CA ASN A 763 51.44 -1.26 -2.40
C ASN A 763 50.69 -0.06 -3.02
N THR A 764 51.36 0.66 -3.92
CA THR A 764 50.78 1.73 -4.74
C THR A 764 50.85 1.31 -6.21
N ALA A 765 49.70 1.26 -6.88
CA ALA A 765 49.55 0.89 -8.29
C ALA A 765 48.68 1.93 -9.00
N VAL A 766 49.24 2.62 -9.98
CA VAL A 766 48.53 3.63 -10.78
C VAL A 766 48.71 3.35 -12.27
N GLY A 767 47.69 2.84 -12.94
CA GLY A 767 47.67 2.43 -14.34
C GLY A 767 46.84 1.16 -14.57
N SER A 768 46.47 0.89 -15.83
CA SER A 768 45.79 -0.37 -16.18
C SER A 768 46.74 -1.55 -15.95
N LYS A 769 46.24 -2.56 -15.21
CA LYS A 769 46.92 -3.82 -14.89
C LYS A 769 48.29 -3.63 -14.22
N THR A 770 48.49 -2.51 -13.54
CA THR A 770 49.68 -2.27 -12.71
C THR A 770 49.64 -3.19 -11.49
N LEU A 771 50.74 -3.90 -11.20
CA LEU A 771 50.83 -4.90 -10.11
C LEU A 771 49.72 -5.98 -10.17
N TYR A 772 49.26 -6.35 -11.38
CA TYR A 772 48.14 -7.26 -11.59
C TYR A 772 48.29 -8.63 -10.89
N ALA A 773 49.47 -9.24 -11.00
CA ALA A 773 49.75 -10.58 -10.45
C ALA A 773 50.21 -10.58 -8.97
N ASN A 774 50.27 -9.41 -8.31
CA ASN A 774 50.79 -9.33 -6.94
C ASN A 774 49.97 -10.18 -6.00
N THR A 775 50.59 -11.12 -5.28
CA THR A 775 49.90 -11.97 -4.30
C THR A 775 50.33 -11.62 -2.88
N THR A 776 51.63 -11.67 -2.58
CA THR A 776 52.18 -11.41 -1.24
C THR A 776 53.19 -10.28 -1.17
N GLY A 777 53.68 -9.79 -2.33
CA GLY A 777 54.62 -8.68 -2.41
C GLY A 777 54.09 -7.42 -1.74
N TYR A 778 54.95 -6.68 -1.05
CA TYR A 778 54.57 -5.51 -0.24
C TYR A 778 55.57 -4.36 -0.45
N ASP A 779 55.18 -3.15 -0.05
CA ASP A 779 55.97 -1.92 -0.21
C ASP A 779 56.37 -1.59 -1.67
N ASN A 780 55.62 -2.07 -2.68
CA ASN A 780 55.88 -1.75 -4.09
C ASN A 780 55.19 -0.46 -4.52
N THR A 781 55.86 0.35 -5.33
CA THR A 781 55.32 1.58 -5.94
C THR A 781 55.41 1.48 -7.46
N ALA A 782 54.27 1.46 -8.14
CA ALA A 782 54.19 1.24 -9.57
C ALA A 782 53.25 2.26 -10.25
N GLY A 783 53.70 2.82 -11.37
CA GLY A 783 52.97 3.79 -12.18
C GLY A 783 53.15 3.50 -13.68
N GLY A 784 52.06 3.42 -14.44
CA GLY A 784 52.05 3.12 -15.87
C GLY A 784 51.40 1.77 -16.21
N SER A 785 50.90 1.65 -17.43
CA SER A 785 50.24 0.42 -17.91
C SER A 785 51.18 -0.77 -17.80
N ASN A 786 50.72 -1.87 -17.20
CA ASN A 786 51.48 -3.11 -17.02
C ASN A 786 52.81 -2.94 -16.25
N ALA A 787 53.01 -1.84 -15.51
CA ALA A 787 54.17 -1.73 -14.62
C ALA A 787 54.09 -2.79 -13.51
N LEU A 788 55.17 -3.53 -13.26
CA LEU A 788 55.22 -4.65 -12.32
C LEU A 788 54.12 -5.71 -12.53
N TYR A 789 53.67 -5.92 -13.77
CA TYR A 789 52.54 -6.80 -14.10
C TYR A 789 52.64 -8.20 -13.48
N SER A 790 53.82 -8.84 -13.60
CA SER A 790 54.04 -10.23 -13.16
C SER A 790 54.54 -10.38 -11.72
N ASN A 791 54.63 -9.29 -10.95
CA ASN A 791 55.17 -9.34 -9.59
C ASN A 791 54.27 -10.22 -8.74
N THR A 792 54.77 -11.27 -8.12
CA THR A 792 53.99 -12.14 -7.22
C THR A 792 54.37 -11.87 -5.77
N THR A 793 55.66 -12.00 -5.45
CA THR A 793 56.19 -11.88 -4.08
C THR A 793 57.28 -10.81 -3.95
N GLY A 794 57.67 -10.14 -5.03
CA GLY A 794 58.70 -9.10 -4.99
C GLY A 794 58.32 -7.93 -4.09
N VAL A 795 59.33 -7.35 -3.43
CA VAL A 795 59.20 -6.37 -2.35
C VAL A 795 60.00 -5.10 -2.66
N SER A 796 59.48 -3.95 -2.23
CA SER A 796 60.18 -2.66 -2.31
C SER A 796 60.63 -2.25 -3.71
N ASN A 797 59.89 -2.64 -4.76
CA ASN A 797 60.19 -2.24 -6.12
C ASN A 797 59.53 -0.91 -6.49
N THR A 798 60.24 -0.07 -7.23
CA THR A 798 59.73 1.17 -7.83
C THR A 798 59.72 1.02 -9.36
N ALA A 799 58.56 1.09 -9.99
CA ALA A 799 58.40 0.99 -11.44
C ALA A 799 57.56 2.14 -11.99
N ASN A 800 58.16 3.09 -12.70
CA ASN A 800 57.45 4.24 -13.27
C ASN A 800 57.67 4.32 -14.78
N GLY A 801 56.67 3.87 -15.54
CA GLY A 801 56.68 3.82 -17.00
C GLY A 801 55.90 2.61 -17.53
N SER A 802 55.41 2.69 -18.78
CA SER A 802 54.71 1.57 -19.41
C SER A 802 55.59 0.32 -19.45
N SER A 803 55.08 -0.78 -18.91
CA SER A 803 55.76 -2.08 -18.83
C SER A 803 57.14 -2.05 -18.13
N ALA A 804 57.38 -1.06 -17.25
CA ALA A 804 58.57 -1.07 -16.40
C ALA A 804 58.51 -2.25 -15.43
N LEU A 805 59.59 -3.05 -15.33
CA LEU A 805 59.64 -4.27 -14.50
C LEU A 805 58.50 -5.29 -14.75
N SER A 806 57.95 -5.35 -15.97
CA SER A 806 56.75 -6.15 -16.26
C SER A 806 56.91 -7.65 -15.97
N SER A 807 58.10 -8.20 -16.12
CA SER A 807 58.38 -9.64 -15.91
C SER A 807 58.90 -9.96 -14.51
N ASN A 808 59.04 -8.98 -13.61
CA ASN A 808 59.55 -9.22 -12.26
C ASN A 808 58.57 -10.11 -11.52
N THR A 809 59.02 -11.24 -10.98
CA THR A 809 58.18 -12.16 -10.20
C THR A 809 58.52 -12.05 -8.72
N THR A 810 59.78 -12.25 -8.36
CA THR A 810 60.27 -12.25 -6.97
C THR A 810 61.42 -11.29 -6.70
N GLY A 811 61.89 -10.55 -7.71
CA GLY A 811 62.96 -9.57 -7.56
C GLY A 811 62.59 -8.44 -6.59
N ASN A 812 63.58 -7.94 -5.85
CA ASN A 812 63.39 -6.99 -4.74
C ASN A 812 64.24 -5.74 -4.89
N ASN A 813 63.77 -4.62 -4.32
CA ASN A 813 64.52 -3.35 -4.27
C ASN A 813 64.98 -2.82 -5.64
N ASN A 814 64.23 -3.11 -6.71
CA ASN A 814 64.55 -2.61 -8.04
C ASN A 814 63.90 -1.25 -8.30
N THR A 815 64.61 -0.34 -8.96
CA THR A 815 64.10 0.95 -9.44
C THR A 815 64.17 1.01 -10.96
N ALA A 816 63.03 1.06 -11.63
CA ALA A 816 62.88 1.20 -13.07
C ALA A 816 62.09 2.47 -13.41
N ILE A 817 62.72 3.42 -14.10
CA ILE A 817 62.06 4.68 -14.50
C ILE A 817 62.21 4.84 -16.02
N GLY A 818 61.11 4.78 -16.75
CA GLY A 818 61.04 4.79 -18.21
C GLY A 818 60.21 3.64 -18.77
N ALA A 819 59.75 3.76 -20.02
CA ALA A 819 59.01 2.67 -20.67
C ALA A 819 59.94 1.51 -21.05
N TYR A 820 59.50 0.28 -20.78
CA TYR A 820 60.24 -0.98 -21.02
C TYR A 820 61.58 -1.09 -20.28
N THR A 821 61.77 -0.31 -19.23
CA THR A 821 62.97 -0.35 -18.38
C THR A 821 62.95 -1.60 -17.50
N LEU A 822 64.04 -2.36 -17.46
CA LEU A 822 64.14 -3.64 -16.74
C LEU A 822 63.00 -4.63 -17.07
N LEU A 823 62.51 -4.63 -18.32
CA LEU A 823 61.33 -5.41 -18.75
C LEU A 823 61.45 -6.90 -18.44
N ASP A 824 62.61 -7.49 -18.76
CA ASP A 824 62.84 -8.95 -18.69
C ASP A 824 63.45 -9.36 -17.32
N ASN A 825 63.57 -8.45 -16.37
CA ASN A 825 64.06 -8.77 -15.03
C ASN A 825 63.02 -9.63 -14.31
N THR A 826 63.41 -10.83 -13.88
CA THR A 826 62.50 -11.80 -13.24
C THR A 826 62.76 -11.88 -11.73
N THR A 827 64.01 -12.14 -11.33
CA THR A 827 64.40 -12.36 -9.94
C THR A 827 65.56 -11.48 -9.47
N GLY A 828 66.08 -10.59 -10.34
CA GLY A 828 67.19 -9.68 -10.00
C GLY A 828 66.81 -8.73 -8.87
N TYR A 829 67.80 -8.26 -8.13
CA TYR A 829 67.58 -7.44 -6.94
C TYR A 829 68.55 -6.26 -6.86
N ASN A 830 68.13 -5.17 -6.22
CA ASN A 830 68.93 -3.93 -6.06
C ASN A 830 69.36 -3.29 -7.40
N ASN A 831 68.61 -3.47 -8.49
CA ASN A 831 68.91 -2.83 -9.76
C ASN A 831 68.36 -1.40 -9.80
N VAL A 832 69.10 -0.47 -10.42
CA VAL A 832 68.61 0.87 -10.75
C VAL A 832 68.81 1.14 -12.23
N ALA A 833 67.70 1.41 -12.94
CA ALA A 833 67.69 1.70 -14.35
C ALA A 833 66.79 2.90 -14.64
N VAL A 834 67.31 3.87 -15.39
CA VAL A 834 66.61 5.10 -15.76
C VAL A 834 66.79 5.35 -17.26
N GLY A 835 65.69 5.48 -17.99
CA GLY A 835 65.64 5.70 -19.43
C GLY A 835 64.82 4.63 -20.17
N ASN A 836 64.30 4.99 -21.34
CA ASN A 836 63.51 4.08 -22.18
C ASN A 836 64.37 2.87 -22.62
N ASN A 837 63.83 1.65 -22.46
CA ASN A 837 64.53 0.38 -22.73
C ASN A 837 65.85 0.19 -21.94
N ALA A 838 66.14 1.00 -20.92
CA ALA A 838 67.36 0.85 -20.12
C ALA A 838 67.36 -0.50 -19.40
N LEU A 839 68.46 -1.25 -19.56
CA LEU A 839 68.63 -2.61 -19.01
C LEU A 839 67.45 -3.55 -19.34
N ARG A 840 66.81 -3.38 -20.49
CA ARG A 840 65.60 -4.13 -20.88
C ARG A 840 65.73 -5.65 -20.70
N SER A 841 66.84 -6.22 -21.17
CA SER A 841 67.07 -7.68 -21.16
C SER A 841 67.90 -8.19 -19.98
N ASN A 842 67.98 -7.42 -18.90
CA ASN A 842 68.62 -7.87 -17.67
C ASN A 842 67.69 -8.83 -16.92
N THR A 843 68.06 -10.11 -16.77
CA THR A 843 67.16 -11.14 -16.23
C THR A 843 67.38 -11.48 -14.74
N THR A 844 68.62 -11.38 -14.24
CA THR A 844 69.02 -11.85 -12.87
C THR A 844 70.06 -10.96 -12.18
N GLY A 845 70.26 -9.72 -12.65
CA GLY A 845 71.30 -8.80 -12.17
C GLY A 845 71.10 -8.26 -10.76
#